data_AF-A0A4R6HBM4-F1
#
_entry.id   AF-A0A4R6HBM4-F1
#
_cell.length_a   1.000
_cell.length_b   1.000
_cell.length_c   1.000
_cell.angle_alpha   90.00
_cell.angle_beta   90.00
_cell.angle_gamma   90.00
#
_symmetry.space_group_name_H-M   'P 1'
#
loop_
_entity.id
_entity.type
_entity.pdbx_description
1 polymer ?
#
loop_
_entity_poly.entity_id
_entity_poly.type
_entity_poly.pdbx_seq_one_letter_code
_entity_poly.pdbx_strand_id
1 'polypeptide(L)'
;MMIIKRLKLCWYVLFLFLISCQTRTEKDHTVSLIDSSVKGQSFHNITLEASLKPFKEKSEAYYRKVAAEMFTQWHSLLRHADTISVMLWTSDGSEILNYSGKSDQPLEWAKYIGNPNTEHEIGSGPTELSLHERAYLYMENPPDFTYGDLKIIVSILKETGESITGKPVRIGATFDPGPEFAKSPFKYEKHPEILEGSAMGEKSFVFSYATLNADDEAYAGYPDGIPDDTPFGTFFGRQSQHFLTDLGFDYIWFSNGFGFGMEPWSSTGTIFTGTGFNAEKLPDTREKIINFWSLFRAECPDFRIETRGTNLSTGIDLAKDGVDLKAIYEGGFNILPPPNSPWAALDGDFGLEMVGYMSRISELPDDRYIFRYYTHDPWWLNSPWLDRYGREPHDIYLPMAVSRINEKGEITLPTHLNFLTIDDSFGNMPTQVPDEVIPHILKARYDSPTAPGPLVWVYPFDEYHEWAQNQQERLPEIYYGDWFIRQAINNGLPLNTVISTGKFGKALAAKPGLFSQSVILSIVPDAGSAYEKELMRFIRQGGQAIIYGPADYASEEFLAMLNLENTSPLAGEFKILRDNKLDKLKTGYPAAFRHESLFSGGGLCSTLKDKKDDYTTLLAQAEQASVVRDVAWVRTHPDWFGGRLAYVRGTNSSHFTGERLLEPDEPTRYFTSPNYLRYVLSELGFSYATDKNNPSVKSPVLSISRSNNGFFFAGYVPNTTVKHRFKLPFGAPVLLGYDTELEDGSSVYQFPTSWNRECRVFVEQDGGIVSCKEMHSGELGISRRLQISGLENAIVRVFPDDGTSDDGIHFYLNADYPWKEGKLEFQQGEPAFGKNYKVEDVSGTIVISW
;
A
#
# COMPACT_ATOMS: atom_id res chain seq x y z
N MET A 1 1.35 -11.76 -86.77
CA MET A 1 2.52 -11.59 -85.87
C MET A 1 2.41 -10.42 -84.87
N MET A 2 1.37 -9.56 -84.95
CA MET A 2 1.19 -8.40 -84.05
C MET A 2 0.30 -8.67 -82.82
N ILE A 3 -0.54 -9.70 -82.85
CA ILE A 3 -1.46 -10.06 -81.75
C ILE A 3 -0.73 -10.80 -80.60
N ILE A 4 0.26 -11.64 -80.94
CA ILE A 4 1.05 -12.40 -79.95
C ILE A 4 1.99 -11.50 -79.13
N LYS A 5 2.44 -10.36 -79.68
CA LYS A 5 3.28 -9.39 -78.94
C LYS A 5 2.49 -8.57 -77.91
N ARG A 6 1.20 -8.28 -78.16
CA ARG A 6 0.36 -7.56 -77.18
C ARG A 6 -0.12 -8.43 -76.03
N LEU A 7 -0.42 -9.72 -76.27
CA LEU A 7 -0.75 -10.65 -75.18
C LEU A 7 0.43 -10.93 -74.24
N LYS A 8 1.66 -11.06 -74.77
CA LYS A 8 2.86 -11.25 -73.93
C LYS A 8 3.19 -10.01 -73.07
N LEU A 9 2.92 -8.80 -73.58
CA LEU A 9 3.14 -7.57 -72.81
C LEU A 9 2.07 -7.41 -71.71
N CYS A 10 0.81 -7.74 -71.97
CA CYS A 10 -0.24 -7.76 -70.94
C CYS A 10 0.04 -8.79 -69.84
N TRP A 11 0.52 -9.99 -70.18
CA TRP A 11 0.91 -10.99 -69.19
C TRP A 11 2.14 -10.56 -68.37
N TYR A 12 3.13 -9.90 -68.99
CA TYR A 12 4.28 -9.37 -68.24
C TYR A 12 3.89 -8.23 -67.28
N VAL A 13 2.97 -7.35 -67.69
CA VAL A 13 2.48 -6.26 -66.82
C VAL A 13 1.59 -6.81 -65.70
N LEU A 14 0.76 -7.82 -65.95
CA LEU A 14 -0.03 -8.49 -64.90
C LEU A 14 0.85 -9.29 -63.93
N PHE A 15 1.91 -9.94 -64.43
CA PHE A 15 2.85 -10.71 -63.61
C PHE A 15 3.76 -9.78 -62.79
N LEU A 16 4.14 -8.61 -63.31
CA LEU A 16 4.84 -7.58 -62.53
C LEU A 16 3.94 -6.92 -61.49
N PHE A 17 2.64 -6.73 -61.76
CA PHE A 17 1.66 -6.27 -60.76
C PHE A 17 1.38 -7.34 -59.69
N LEU A 18 1.32 -8.62 -60.06
CA LEU A 18 1.15 -9.74 -59.12
C LEU A 18 2.42 -9.96 -58.27
N ILE A 19 3.62 -9.77 -58.81
CA ILE A 19 4.87 -9.81 -58.05
C ILE A 19 5.00 -8.58 -57.14
N SER A 20 4.54 -7.38 -57.56
CA SER A 20 4.50 -6.21 -56.68
C SER A 20 3.39 -6.25 -55.64
N CYS A 21 2.34 -7.07 -55.84
CA CYS A 21 1.27 -7.29 -54.87
C CYS A 21 1.47 -8.53 -53.97
N GLN A 22 2.47 -9.38 -54.22
CA GLN A 22 2.74 -10.58 -53.41
C GLN A 22 4.03 -10.53 -52.59
N THR A 23 4.72 -9.39 -52.53
CA THR A 23 5.88 -9.19 -51.63
C THR A 23 5.89 -7.81 -50.97
N ARG A 24 4.76 -7.44 -50.36
CA ARG A 24 4.80 -6.69 -49.10
C ARG A 24 4.03 -7.53 -48.09
N THR A 25 4.70 -8.54 -47.55
CA THR A 25 4.56 -8.76 -46.11
C THR A 25 4.79 -7.39 -45.50
N GLU A 26 3.74 -6.77 -44.97
CA GLU A 26 3.88 -5.69 -44.01
C GLU A 26 4.81 -6.27 -42.94
N LYS A 27 6.11 -5.97 -43.07
CA LYS A 27 6.99 -6.01 -41.92
C LYS A 27 6.33 -5.02 -40.99
N ASP A 28 5.82 -5.53 -39.87
CA ASP A 28 5.52 -4.75 -38.69
C ASP A 28 6.53 -3.61 -38.60
N HIS A 29 6.10 -2.43 -39.03
CA HIS A 29 6.78 -1.21 -38.69
C HIS A 29 6.32 -0.92 -37.26
N THR A 30 6.69 -1.77 -36.31
CA THR A 30 6.73 -1.41 -34.91
C THR A 30 7.75 -0.29 -34.84
N VAL A 31 7.23 0.94 -34.89
CA VAL A 31 8.02 2.14 -34.65
C VAL A 31 8.54 1.96 -33.23
N SER A 32 9.84 1.73 -33.10
CA SER A 32 10.49 1.71 -31.78
C SER A 32 10.14 3.03 -31.11
N LEU A 33 9.36 2.95 -30.04
CA LEU A 33 9.12 4.11 -29.20
C LEU A 33 10.48 4.59 -28.66
N ILE A 34 10.61 5.89 -28.43
CA ILE A 34 11.70 6.41 -27.62
C ILE A 34 11.61 5.70 -26.26
N ASP A 35 12.75 5.25 -25.73
CA ASP A 35 12.87 4.65 -24.40
C ASP A 35 12.08 5.47 -23.36
N SER A 36 11.59 4.79 -22.31
CA SER A 36 10.68 5.35 -21.31
C SER A 36 11.03 6.80 -20.97
N SER A 37 10.11 7.72 -21.30
CA SER A 37 10.27 9.15 -21.03
C SER A 37 9.91 9.52 -19.59
N VAL A 38 9.63 8.53 -18.74
CA VAL A 38 9.28 8.80 -17.35
C VAL A 38 10.53 9.22 -16.59
N LYS A 39 10.50 10.40 -15.95
CA LYS A 39 11.50 10.81 -14.96
C LYS A 39 11.43 9.84 -13.76
N GLY A 40 12.33 8.87 -13.71
CA GLY A 40 12.34 7.82 -12.68
C GLY A 40 12.60 6.44 -13.26
N GLN A 41 12.34 5.39 -12.48
CA GLN A 41 12.48 4.00 -12.93
C GLN A 41 11.20 3.53 -13.61
N SER A 42 11.30 2.86 -14.76
CA SER A 42 10.19 2.11 -15.36
C SER A 42 9.66 1.04 -14.41
N PHE A 43 8.45 0.54 -14.66
CA PHE A 43 7.96 -0.67 -13.99
C PHE A 43 8.60 -1.91 -14.62
N HIS A 44 8.87 -2.94 -13.83
CA HIS A 44 9.22 -4.25 -14.39
C HIS A 44 7.99 -4.87 -15.06
N ASN A 45 6.80 -4.70 -14.47
CA ASN A 45 5.54 -5.21 -15.01
C ASN A 45 4.35 -4.30 -14.72
N ILE A 46 3.46 -4.15 -15.70
CA ILE A 46 2.11 -3.61 -15.47
C ILE A 46 1.09 -4.70 -15.82
N THR A 47 0.18 -4.98 -14.89
CA THR A 47 -0.88 -5.98 -15.02
C THR A 47 -2.24 -5.31 -15.21
N LEU A 48 -2.91 -5.64 -16.30
CA LEU A 48 -4.32 -5.32 -16.50
C LEU A 48 -5.14 -6.52 -16.06
N GLU A 49 -5.89 -6.40 -14.96
CA GLU A 49 -6.79 -7.47 -14.55
C GLU A 49 -8.12 -7.31 -15.29
N ALA A 50 -8.67 -8.40 -15.82
CA ALA A 50 -9.92 -8.38 -16.59
C ALA A 50 -10.74 -9.64 -16.37
N SER A 51 -12.06 -9.53 -16.47
CA SER A 51 -12.94 -10.71 -16.60
C SER A 51 -13.06 -11.16 -18.06
N LEU A 52 -13.81 -12.25 -18.31
CA LEU A 52 -14.18 -12.63 -19.68
C LEU A 52 -15.38 -11.85 -20.25
N LYS A 53 -16.06 -11.02 -19.45
CA LYS A 53 -17.26 -10.28 -19.85
C LYS A 53 -17.10 -9.38 -21.09
N PRO A 54 -15.93 -8.76 -21.35
CA PRO A 54 -15.71 -7.98 -22.58
C PRO A 54 -15.85 -8.82 -23.87
N PHE A 55 -15.61 -10.13 -23.81
CA PHE A 55 -15.67 -11.05 -24.94
C PHE A 55 -17.11 -11.48 -25.27
N LYS A 56 -18.00 -10.53 -25.54
CA LYS A 56 -19.46 -10.73 -25.74
C LYS A 56 -19.85 -11.61 -26.95
N GLU A 57 -18.93 -11.94 -27.85
CA GLU A 57 -19.20 -12.80 -29.01
C GLU A 57 -18.15 -13.92 -29.13
N LYS A 58 -18.60 -15.12 -29.48
CA LYS A 58 -17.74 -16.30 -29.66
C LYS A 58 -17.11 -16.34 -31.06
N SER A 59 -16.15 -15.44 -31.32
CA SER A 59 -15.35 -15.46 -32.55
C SER A 59 -13.95 -14.88 -32.37
N GLU A 60 -12.95 -15.46 -33.04
CA GLU A 60 -11.57 -14.97 -32.99
C GLU A 60 -11.43 -13.50 -33.43
N ALA A 61 -12.20 -13.07 -34.43
CA ALA A 61 -12.19 -11.69 -34.89
C ALA A 61 -12.65 -10.72 -33.80
N TYR A 62 -13.68 -11.09 -33.04
CA TYR A 62 -14.16 -10.30 -31.91
C TYR A 62 -13.15 -10.34 -30.75
N TYR A 63 -12.57 -11.49 -30.44
CA TYR A 63 -11.52 -11.61 -29.42
C TYR A 63 -10.33 -10.70 -29.70
N ARG A 64 -9.86 -10.64 -30.95
CA ARG A 64 -8.77 -9.72 -31.35
C ARG A 64 -9.15 -8.26 -31.20
N LYS A 65 -10.42 -7.89 -31.48
CA LYS A 65 -10.92 -6.53 -31.28
C LYS A 65 -10.91 -6.13 -29.80
N VAL A 66 -11.38 -7.01 -28.93
CA VAL A 66 -11.37 -6.80 -27.47
C VAL A 66 -9.94 -6.67 -26.95
N ALA A 67 -9.06 -7.60 -27.33
CA ALA A 67 -7.65 -7.56 -26.96
C ALA A 67 -6.99 -6.25 -27.43
N ALA A 68 -7.25 -5.82 -28.67
CA ALA A 68 -6.70 -4.58 -29.19
C ALA A 68 -7.15 -3.35 -28.37
N GLU A 69 -8.42 -3.28 -27.98
CA GLU A 69 -8.94 -2.22 -27.12
C GLU A 69 -8.27 -2.21 -25.74
N MET A 70 -8.14 -3.38 -25.09
CA MET A 70 -7.49 -3.52 -23.79
C MET A 70 -6.11 -2.88 -23.76
N PHE A 71 -5.25 -3.16 -24.75
CA PHE A 71 -3.89 -2.61 -24.80
C PHE A 71 -3.86 -1.16 -25.30
N THR A 72 -4.78 -0.76 -26.19
CA THR A 72 -4.80 0.59 -26.77
C THR A 72 -5.20 1.64 -25.73
N GLN A 73 -6.28 1.41 -24.98
CA GLN A 73 -6.77 2.40 -24.00
C GLN A 73 -5.76 2.65 -22.85
N TRP A 74 -4.91 1.67 -22.54
CA TRP A 74 -3.87 1.78 -21.50
C TRP A 74 -2.47 2.11 -22.05
N HIS A 75 -2.32 2.29 -23.38
CA HIS A 75 -1.02 2.36 -24.05
C HIS A 75 -0.08 3.43 -23.46
N SER A 76 -0.62 4.61 -23.12
CA SER A 76 0.13 5.72 -22.52
C SER A 76 0.85 5.34 -21.23
N LEU A 77 0.33 4.38 -20.48
CA LEU A 77 0.97 3.84 -19.27
C LEU A 77 1.85 2.63 -19.59
N LEU A 78 1.34 1.69 -20.39
CA LEU A 78 2.01 0.43 -20.72
C LEU A 78 3.39 0.62 -21.37
N ARG A 79 3.60 1.73 -22.08
CA ARG A 79 4.91 2.08 -22.63
C ARG A 79 6.02 2.27 -21.58
N HIS A 80 5.68 2.36 -20.29
CA HIS A 80 6.61 2.55 -19.18
C HIS A 80 6.90 1.26 -18.36
N ALA A 81 6.60 0.08 -18.91
CA ALA A 81 6.93 -1.22 -18.30
C ALA A 81 7.93 -2.05 -19.13
N ASP A 82 8.66 -3.00 -18.55
CA ASP A 82 9.46 -3.94 -19.33
C ASP A 82 8.61 -5.11 -19.88
N THR A 83 7.66 -5.57 -19.08
CA THR A 83 6.69 -6.62 -19.40
C THR A 83 5.26 -6.14 -19.14
N ILE A 84 4.30 -6.70 -19.86
CA ILE A 84 2.87 -6.45 -19.61
C ILE A 84 2.21 -7.77 -19.26
N SER A 85 1.35 -7.77 -18.26
CA SER A 85 0.53 -8.94 -17.92
C SER A 85 -0.95 -8.63 -18.13
N VAL A 86 -1.73 -9.65 -18.48
CA VAL A 86 -3.18 -9.65 -18.31
C VAL A 86 -3.55 -10.75 -17.33
N MET A 87 -4.22 -10.41 -16.24
CA MET A 87 -4.70 -11.41 -15.27
C MET A 87 -6.19 -11.64 -15.52
N LEU A 88 -6.56 -12.88 -15.82
CA LEU A 88 -7.94 -13.21 -16.17
C LEU A 88 -8.70 -13.74 -14.96
N TRP A 89 -9.64 -12.93 -14.47
CA TRP A 89 -10.74 -13.36 -13.60
C TRP A 89 -11.74 -14.18 -14.42
N THR A 90 -11.31 -15.37 -14.85
CA THR A 90 -12.13 -16.29 -15.65
C THR A 90 -13.28 -16.80 -14.80
N SER A 91 -12.99 -17.27 -13.59
CA SER A 91 -13.92 -17.48 -12.48
C SER A 91 -13.17 -17.18 -11.16
N ASP A 92 -13.59 -17.81 -10.08
CA ASP A 92 -13.03 -17.87 -8.73
C ASP A 92 -12.02 -19.04 -8.54
N GLY A 93 -11.50 -19.65 -9.60
CA GLY A 93 -10.71 -20.87 -9.53
C GLY A 93 -11.51 -22.16 -9.72
N SER A 94 -12.84 -22.10 -9.79
CA SER A 94 -13.70 -23.26 -10.09
C SER A 94 -13.45 -23.85 -11.49
N GLU A 95 -12.94 -23.05 -12.42
CA GLU A 95 -12.44 -23.48 -13.73
C GLU A 95 -11.17 -24.34 -13.62
N ILE A 96 -10.38 -24.17 -12.56
CA ILE A 96 -9.21 -25.02 -12.30
C ILE A 96 -9.66 -26.31 -11.61
N LEU A 97 -10.52 -26.19 -10.60
CA LEU A 97 -10.98 -27.32 -9.78
C LEU A 97 -11.74 -28.36 -10.61
N ASN A 98 -12.56 -27.94 -11.57
CA ASN A 98 -13.37 -28.86 -12.41
C ASN A 98 -12.73 -29.20 -13.77
N TYR A 99 -11.47 -28.83 -14.02
CA TYR A 99 -10.86 -29.07 -15.32
C TYR A 99 -10.57 -30.56 -15.56
N SER A 100 -11.11 -31.13 -16.64
CA SER A 100 -10.95 -32.55 -17.00
C SER A 100 -9.86 -32.82 -18.05
N GLY A 101 -9.15 -31.79 -18.54
CA GLY A 101 -8.15 -31.93 -19.61
C GLY A 101 -8.73 -31.86 -21.04
N LYS A 102 -10.04 -31.65 -21.19
CA LYS A 102 -10.73 -31.67 -22.49
C LYS A 102 -11.01 -30.26 -23.02
N SER A 103 -10.68 -30.00 -24.29
CA SER A 103 -10.87 -28.68 -24.90
C SER A 103 -12.35 -28.35 -25.17
N ASP A 104 -13.18 -29.35 -25.45
CA ASP A 104 -14.61 -29.19 -25.74
C ASP A 104 -15.49 -29.16 -24.49
N GLN A 105 -14.89 -29.32 -23.30
CA GLN A 105 -15.59 -29.17 -22.02
C GLN A 105 -16.21 -27.76 -21.92
N PRO A 106 -17.49 -27.62 -21.54
CA PRO A 106 -18.09 -26.33 -21.22
C PRO A 106 -17.36 -25.66 -20.06
N LEU A 107 -17.13 -24.35 -20.19
CA LEU A 107 -16.49 -23.54 -19.16
C LEU A 107 -17.55 -22.83 -18.33
N GLU A 108 -17.55 -23.08 -17.02
CA GLU A 108 -18.25 -22.21 -16.08
C GLU A 108 -17.35 -21.01 -15.76
N TRP A 109 -17.85 -19.79 -15.98
CA TRP A 109 -17.06 -18.56 -15.94
C TRP A 109 -17.86 -17.41 -15.33
N ALA A 110 -17.17 -16.31 -15.02
CA ALA A 110 -17.66 -15.13 -14.31
C ALA A 110 -18.69 -14.29 -15.07
N LYS A 111 -19.79 -14.92 -15.53
CA LYS A 111 -20.89 -14.31 -16.28
C LYS A 111 -21.97 -13.68 -15.39
N TYR A 112 -21.70 -13.54 -14.09
CA TYR A 112 -22.68 -13.09 -13.10
C TYR A 112 -22.38 -11.71 -12.54
N ILE A 113 -23.41 -11.01 -12.08
CA ILE A 113 -23.34 -9.82 -11.22
C ILE A 113 -24.00 -10.20 -9.90
N GLY A 114 -23.27 -10.11 -8.79
CA GLY A 114 -23.68 -10.60 -7.47
C GLY A 114 -23.18 -12.00 -7.13
N ASN A 115 -23.67 -12.57 -6.02
CA ASN A 115 -23.29 -13.90 -5.55
C ASN A 115 -24.14 -15.01 -6.23
N PRO A 116 -23.55 -15.87 -7.08
CA PRO A 116 -24.29 -16.92 -7.78
C PRO A 116 -24.46 -18.22 -6.99
N ASN A 117 -23.84 -18.35 -5.82
CA ASN A 117 -23.88 -19.54 -4.96
C ASN A 117 -24.80 -19.36 -3.73
N THR A 118 -25.90 -18.62 -3.89
CA THR A 118 -26.91 -18.46 -2.83
C THR A 118 -28.07 -19.43 -3.00
N GLU A 119 -28.99 -19.46 -2.04
CA GLU A 119 -30.22 -20.27 -2.12
C GLU A 119 -31.20 -19.79 -3.22
N HIS A 120 -30.95 -18.62 -3.82
CA HIS A 120 -31.80 -18.04 -4.83
C HIS A 120 -31.26 -18.33 -6.23
N GLU A 121 -32.13 -18.85 -7.10
CA GLU A 121 -31.80 -19.04 -8.50
C GLU A 121 -31.45 -17.72 -9.19
N ILE A 122 -30.57 -17.80 -10.19
CA ILE A 122 -30.07 -16.63 -10.93
C ILE A 122 -31.25 -15.87 -11.55
N GLY A 123 -31.31 -14.56 -11.31
CA GLY A 123 -32.38 -13.69 -11.80
C GLY A 123 -33.73 -13.88 -11.09
N SER A 124 -33.77 -14.63 -9.99
CA SER A 124 -34.99 -14.88 -9.20
C SER A 124 -34.96 -14.19 -7.83
N GLY A 125 -35.93 -14.51 -6.98
CA GLY A 125 -36.05 -13.99 -5.62
C GLY A 125 -36.76 -12.62 -5.52
N PRO A 126 -37.10 -12.19 -4.28
CA PRO A 126 -37.73 -10.91 -4.05
C PRO A 126 -36.90 -9.71 -4.54
N THR A 127 -37.56 -8.65 -5.00
CA THR A 127 -36.90 -7.47 -5.60
C THR A 127 -35.99 -6.71 -4.63
N GLU A 128 -36.22 -6.86 -3.34
CA GLU A 128 -35.51 -6.21 -2.24
C GLU A 128 -34.16 -6.85 -1.92
N LEU A 129 -33.89 -8.07 -2.40
CA LEU A 129 -32.62 -8.74 -2.14
C LEU A 129 -31.44 -7.96 -2.73
N SER A 130 -30.37 -7.85 -1.94
CA SER A 130 -29.11 -7.28 -2.39
C SER A 130 -28.37 -8.23 -3.33
N LEU A 131 -27.32 -7.75 -3.98
CA LEU A 131 -26.44 -8.60 -4.80
C LEU A 131 -25.65 -9.61 -3.95
N HIS A 132 -25.53 -9.41 -2.63
CA HIS A 132 -24.91 -10.41 -1.75
C HIS A 132 -25.81 -11.62 -1.55
N GLU A 133 -27.12 -11.45 -1.71
CA GLU A 133 -28.14 -12.47 -1.49
C GLU A 133 -28.55 -13.16 -2.81
N ARG A 134 -28.24 -12.58 -3.98
CA ARG A 134 -28.58 -13.15 -5.29
C ARG A 134 -27.67 -12.66 -6.41
N ALA A 135 -27.73 -13.31 -7.56
CA ALA A 135 -27.04 -12.87 -8.77
C ALA A 135 -27.94 -12.78 -10.01
N TYR A 136 -27.42 -12.06 -11.00
CA TYR A 136 -27.97 -11.92 -12.35
C TYR A 136 -26.94 -12.31 -13.40
N LEU A 137 -27.39 -12.70 -14.58
CA LEU A 137 -26.51 -12.71 -15.75
C LEU A 137 -26.13 -11.27 -16.10
N TYR A 138 -24.86 -11.04 -16.45
CA TYR A 138 -24.38 -9.70 -16.79
C TYR A 138 -24.96 -9.17 -18.12
N MET A 139 -25.42 -10.05 -18.99
CA MET A 139 -26.09 -9.72 -20.24
C MET A 139 -27.09 -10.81 -20.64
N GLU A 140 -27.95 -10.49 -21.60
CA GLU A 140 -28.81 -11.49 -22.24
C GLU A 140 -27.96 -12.46 -23.07
N ASN A 141 -28.18 -13.77 -22.91
CA ASN A 141 -27.49 -14.84 -23.64
C ASN A 141 -25.95 -14.70 -23.61
N PRO A 142 -25.31 -14.77 -22.42
CA PRO A 142 -23.86 -14.70 -22.32
C PRO A 142 -23.20 -15.85 -23.13
N PRO A 143 -21.99 -15.66 -23.69
CA PRO A 143 -21.32 -16.70 -24.48
C PRO A 143 -21.12 -18.03 -23.73
N ASP A 144 -21.46 -19.13 -24.40
CA ASP A 144 -21.16 -20.49 -23.95
C ASP A 144 -19.72 -20.87 -24.35
N PHE A 145 -18.75 -20.42 -23.53
CA PHE A 145 -17.34 -20.75 -23.73
C PHE A 145 -17.02 -22.21 -23.37
N THR A 146 -15.98 -22.72 -24.00
CA THR A 146 -15.29 -23.98 -23.66
C THR A 146 -13.86 -23.68 -23.23
N TYR A 147 -13.16 -24.66 -22.65
CA TYR A 147 -11.74 -24.53 -22.35
C TYR A 147 -10.89 -24.28 -23.60
N GLY A 148 -11.31 -24.79 -24.77
CA GLY A 148 -10.69 -24.50 -26.06
C GLY A 148 -10.83 -23.02 -26.45
N ASP A 149 -11.96 -22.40 -26.18
CA ASP A 149 -12.16 -20.96 -26.41
C ASP A 149 -11.28 -20.12 -25.49
N LEU A 150 -11.18 -20.50 -24.21
CA LEU A 150 -10.30 -19.83 -23.25
C LEU A 150 -8.84 -19.89 -23.71
N LYS A 151 -8.36 -21.05 -24.18
CA LYS A 151 -7.02 -21.19 -24.76
C LYS A 151 -6.79 -20.26 -25.95
N ILE A 152 -7.79 -20.10 -26.81
CA ILE A 152 -7.73 -19.18 -27.96
C ILE A 152 -7.67 -17.72 -27.48
N ILE A 153 -8.48 -17.33 -26.50
CA ILE A 153 -8.46 -15.99 -25.89
C ILE A 153 -7.08 -15.68 -25.29
N VAL A 154 -6.50 -16.62 -24.52
CA VAL A 154 -5.16 -16.50 -23.94
C VAL A 154 -4.11 -16.27 -25.01
N SER A 155 -4.12 -17.05 -26.10
CA SER A 155 -3.19 -16.88 -27.23
C SER A 155 -3.35 -15.51 -27.90
N ILE A 156 -4.60 -15.11 -28.17
CA ILE A 156 -4.91 -13.84 -28.83
C ILE A 156 -4.47 -12.63 -28.00
N LEU A 157 -4.64 -12.68 -26.68
CA LEU A 157 -4.18 -11.62 -25.78
C LEU A 157 -2.66 -11.44 -25.85
N LYS A 158 -1.90 -12.54 -25.86
CA LYS A 158 -0.44 -12.51 -26.02
C LYS A 158 -0.05 -11.92 -27.37
N GLU A 159 -0.53 -12.50 -28.47
CA GLU A 159 -0.21 -12.06 -29.84
C GLU A 159 -0.55 -10.58 -30.08
N THR A 160 -1.76 -10.18 -29.71
CA THR A 160 -2.27 -8.83 -29.96
C THR A 160 -1.57 -7.80 -29.08
N GLY A 161 -1.33 -8.13 -27.81
CA GLY A 161 -0.62 -7.25 -26.90
C GLY A 161 0.84 -7.06 -27.30
N GLU A 162 1.55 -8.12 -27.70
CA GLU A 162 2.92 -8.02 -28.21
C GLU A 162 3.00 -7.15 -29.46
N SER A 163 2.06 -7.33 -30.40
CA SER A 163 1.98 -6.51 -31.62
C SER A 163 1.76 -5.02 -31.34
N ILE A 164 0.86 -4.67 -30.41
CA ILE A 164 0.52 -3.27 -30.09
C ILE A 164 1.60 -2.60 -29.24
N THR A 165 2.16 -3.32 -28.28
CA THR A 165 3.02 -2.73 -27.24
C THR A 165 4.51 -2.89 -27.56
N GLY A 166 4.87 -3.85 -28.41
CA GLY A 166 6.25 -4.23 -28.70
C GLY A 166 6.96 -4.91 -27.52
N LYS A 167 6.22 -5.38 -26.52
CA LYS A 167 6.74 -5.91 -25.25
C LYS A 167 6.24 -7.32 -24.99
N PRO A 168 6.99 -8.16 -24.26
CA PRO A 168 6.52 -9.46 -23.83
C PRO A 168 5.19 -9.35 -23.07
N VAL A 169 4.25 -10.23 -23.40
CA VAL A 169 2.94 -10.30 -22.74
C VAL A 169 2.78 -11.64 -22.02
N ARG A 170 2.35 -11.58 -20.76
CA ARG A 170 2.04 -12.77 -19.94
C ARG A 170 0.58 -12.80 -19.55
N ILE A 171 0.02 -13.98 -19.36
CA ILE A 171 -1.37 -14.18 -18.95
C ILE A 171 -1.42 -14.97 -17.64
N GLY A 172 -2.12 -14.43 -16.65
CA GLY A 172 -2.28 -15.03 -15.33
C GLY A 172 -3.65 -15.64 -15.14
N ALA A 173 -3.72 -16.82 -14.52
CA ALA A 173 -4.95 -17.40 -13.99
C ALA A 173 -5.17 -16.94 -12.55
N THR A 174 -6.39 -17.11 -12.03
CA THR A 174 -6.76 -16.69 -10.67
C THR A 174 -7.35 -17.85 -9.88
N PHE A 175 -7.13 -17.83 -8.57
CA PHE A 175 -7.88 -18.63 -7.61
C PHE A 175 -8.38 -17.71 -6.49
N ASP A 176 -9.70 -17.72 -6.28
CA ASP A 176 -10.34 -16.99 -5.19
C ASP A 176 -11.05 -17.96 -4.25
N PRO A 177 -10.79 -17.90 -2.93
CA PRO A 177 -11.42 -18.81 -1.98
C PRO A 177 -12.91 -18.53 -1.78
N GLY A 178 -13.41 -17.36 -2.16
CA GLY A 178 -14.80 -16.96 -1.90
C GLY A 178 -15.84 -17.61 -2.83
N PRO A 179 -17.14 -17.42 -2.50
CA PRO A 179 -18.31 -17.86 -3.28
C PRO A 179 -18.67 -16.96 -4.46
N GLU A 180 -17.86 -15.96 -4.75
CA GLU A 180 -18.13 -14.96 -5.79
C GLU A 180 -17.88 -15.52 -7.20
N PHE A 181 -18.05 -14.68 -8.22
CA PHE A 181 -17.65 -14.89 -9.62
C PHE A 181 -18.50 -15.89 -10.41
N ALA A 182 -18.53 -17.18 -10.05
CA ALA A 182 -19.29 -18.20 -10.80
C ALA A 182 -19.85 -19.31 -9.90
N LYS A 183 -20.74 -20.16 -10.46
CA LYS A 183 -21.26 -21.30 -9.71
C LYS A 183 -20.18 -22.34 -9.50
N SER A 184 -20.09 -22.88 -8.28
CA SER A 184 -19.08 -23.89 -7.94
C SER A 184 -19.68 -25.12 -7.26
N PRO A 185 -20.16 -26.11 -8.04
CA PRO A 185 -20.59 -27.40 -7.49
C PRO A 185 -19.45 -28.13 -6.76
N PHE A 186 -18.20 -27.92 -7.18
CA PHE A 186 -17.04 -28.49 -6.50
C PHE A 186 -16.97 -28.02 -5.05
N LYS A 187 -16.99 -26.69 -4.82
CA LYS A 187 -16.86 -26.10 -3.47
C LYS A 187 -18.10 -26.34 -2.61
N TYR A 188 -19.29 -26.12 -3.16
CA TYR A 188 -20.52 -26.00 -2.36
C TYR A 188 -21.42 -27.25 -2.35
N GLU A 189 -21.16 -28.24 -3.20
CA GLU A 189 -21.96 -29.48 -3.27
C GLU A 189 -21.12 -30.75 -3.05
N LYS A 190 -20.00 -30.88 -3.76
CA LYS A 190 -19.16 -32.10 -3.74
C LYS A 190 -18.19 -32.13 -2.55
N HIS A 191 -17.47 -31.03 -2.35
CA HIS A 191 -16.45 -30.90 -1.32
C HIS A 191 -16.73 -29.78 -0.31
N PRO A 192 -17.92 -29.71 0.31
CA PRO A 192 -18.21 -28.69 1.31
C PRO A 192 -17.32 -28.80 2.56
N GLU A 193 -16.60 -29.92 2.75
CA GLU A 193 -15.61 -30.08 3.82
C GLU A 193 -14.43 -29.11 3.74
N ILE A 194 -14.15 -28.52 2.57
CA ILE A 194 -13.06 -27.53 2.43
C ILE A 194 -13.47 -26.12 2.85
N LEU A 195 -14.74 -25.92 3.21
CA LEU A 195 -15.32 -24.63 3.56
C LEU A 195 -15.40 -24.49 5.08
N GLU A 196 -14.42 -23.81 5.67
CA GLU A 196 -14.40 -23.47 7.10
C GLU A 196 -14.39 -21.96 7.36
N GLY A 197 -13.92 -21.15 6.40
CA GLY A 197 -13.85 -19.69 6.55
C GLY A 197 -15.23 -19.04 6.52
N SER A 198 -15.42 -18.02 7.35
CA SER A 198 -16.73 -17.38 7.58
C SER A 198 -16.83 -15.93 7.07
N ALA A 199 -15.88 -15.51 6.23
CA ALA A 199 -15.71 -14.13 5.78
C ALA A 199 -16.93 -13.53 5.03
N MET A 200 -17.78 -14.36 4.41
CA MET A 200 -19.08 -13.98 3.84
C MET A 200 -20.21 -14.92 4.27
N GLY A 201 -20.27 -15.19 5.57
CA GLY A 201 -21.21 -16.15 6.16
C GLY A 201 -20.55 -17.48 6.46
N GLU A 202 -21.18 -18.29 7.31
CA GLU A 202 -20.62 -19.56 7.79
C GLU A 202 -20.26 -20.49 6.61
N LYS A 203 -19.04 -21.03 6.61
CA LYS A 203 -18.55 -21.95 5.56
C LYS A 203 -18.68 -21.41 4.14
N SER A 204 -18.23 -20.17 3.94
CA SER A 204 -18.29 -19.51 2.63
C SER A 204 -16.98 -19.61 1.86
N PHE A 205 -15.84 -19.75 2.55
CA PHE A 205 -14.51 -19.64 1.94
C PHE A 205 -13.73 -20.95 1.99
N VAL A 206 -13.06 -21.27 0.86
CA VAL A 206 -12.13 -22.41 0.76
C VAL A 206 -10.92 -22.18 1.65
N PHE A 207 -10.59 -23.20 2.41
CA PHE A 207 -9.47 -23.21 3.33
C PHE A 207 -8.27 -23.95 2.75
N SER A 208 -7.11 -23.27 2.70
CA SER A 208 -5.93 -23.77 1.97
C SER A 208 -5.36 -25.10 2.47
N TYR A 209 -5.49 -25.41 3.76
CA TYR A 209 -4.96 -26.63 4.37
C TYR A 209 -6.06 -27.62 4.78
N ALA A 210 -7.20 -27.58 4.09
CA ALA A 210 -8.22 -28.63 4.17
C ALA A 210 -7.75 -29.95 3.53
N THR A 211 -8.52 -31.00 3.78
CA THR A 211 -8.38 -32.33 3.17
C THR A 211 -9.68 -32.68 2.46
N LEU A 212 -9.57 -33.23 1.26
CA LEU A 212 -10.68 -33.64 0.41
C LEU A 212 -11.09 -35.08 0.72
N ASN A 213 -12.40 -35.32 0.78
CA ASN A 213 -12.96 -36.67 0.78
C ASN A 213 -12.84 -37.31 -0.60
N ALA A 214 -12.97 -38.63 -0.67
CA ALA A 214 -12.97 -39.34 -1.94
C ALA A 214 -14.13 -38.92 -2.86
N ASP A 215 -13.86 -38.83 -4.16
CA ASP A 215 -14.87 -38.81 -5.22
C ASP A 215 -14.43 -39.69 -6.41
N ASP A 216 -15.36 -39.91 -7.33
CA ASP A 216 -15.20 -40.74 -8.52
C ASP A 216 -15.31 -39.93 -9.83
N GLU A 217 -15.17 -38.60 -9.77
CA GLU A 217 -15.17 -37.73 -10.96
C GLU A 217 -13.78 -37.62 -11.61
N ALA A 218 -13.76 -37.53 -12.94
CA ALA A 218 -12.50 -37.43 -13.67
C ALA A 218 -12.03 -35.97 -13.79
N TYR A 219 -10.87 -35.67 -13.19
CA TYR A 219 -10.15 -34.40 -13.31
C TYR A 219 -8.84 -34.58 -14.09
N ALA A 220 -8.27 -33.50 -14.61
CA ALA A 220 -7.05 -33.55 -15.42
C ALA A 220 -5.86 -34.21 -14.70
N GLY A 221 -5.67 -33.89 -13.42
CA GLY A 221 -4.64 -34.47 -12.54
C GLY A 221 -5.09 -35.72 -11.77
N TYR A 222 -6.39 -36.06 -11.83
CA TYR A 222 -7.02 -37.18 -11.12
C TYR A 222 -8.05 -37.86 -12.03
N PRO A 223 -7.60 -38.56 -13.10
CA PRO A 223 -8.50 -39.12 -14.11
C PRO A 223 -9.43 -40.23 -13.59
N ASP A 224 -9.09 -40.82 -12.45
CA ASP A 224 -9.81 -41.93 -11.82
C ASP A 224 -10.61 -41.51 -10.56
N GLY A 225 -10.75 -40.21 -10.27
CA GLY A 225 -11.35 -39.72 -9.02
C GLY A 225 -10.33 -39.19 -8.01
N ILE A 226 -10.79 -38.39 -7.06
CA ILE A 226 -9.99 -37.91 -5.92
C ILE A 226 -9.91 -39.04 -4.87
N PRO A 227 -8.71 -39.49 -4.45
CA PRO A 227 -8.59 -40.41 -3.33
C PRO A 227 -9.02 -39.78 -2.01
N ASP A 228 -9.50 -40.63 -1.09
CA ASP A 228 -9.83 -40.18 0.27
C ASP A 228 -8.61 -39.60 0.99
N ASP A 229 -8.86 -38.67 1.91
CA ASP A 229 -7.83 -37.97 2.69
C ASP A 229 -6.78 -37.22 1.83
N THR A 230 -7.15 -36.73 0.64
CA THR A 230 -6.22 -35.98 -0.23
C THR A 230 -6.04 -34.55 0.26
N PRO A 231 -4.82 -34.08 0.60
CA PRO A 231 -4.61 -32.68 0.98
C PRO A 231 -4.98 -31.73 -0.17
N PHE A 232 -5.70 -30.65 0.15
CA PHE A 232 -6.14 -29.68 -0.86
C PHE A 232 -4.98 -29.09 -1.64
N GLY A 233 -3.86 -28.77 -0.98
CA GLY A 233 -2.64 -28.25 -1.63
C GLY A 233 -2.09 -29.19 -2.71
N THR A 234 -2.13 -30.50 -2.49
CA THR A 234 -1.69 -31.52 -3.47
C THR A 234 -2.64 -31.55 -4.66
N PHE A 235 -3.94 -31.67 -4.40
CA PHE A 235 -4.95 -31.68 -5.47
C PHE A 235 -4.87 -30.42 -6.32
N PHE A 236 -4.90 -29.26 -5.66
CA PHE A 236 -4.93 -27.96 -6.32
C PHE A 236 -3.65 -27.66 -7.08
N GLY A 237 -2.48 -28.03 -6.54
CA GLY A 237 -1.20 -27.93 -7.25
C GLY A 237 -1.21 -28.74 -8.53
N ARG A 238 -1.64 -30.01 -8.47
CA ARG A 238 -1.66 -30.89 -9.65
C ARG A 238 -2.66 -30.42 -10.70
N GLN A 239 -3.87 -30.05 -10.29
CA GLN A 239 -4.87 -29.47 -11.19
C GLN A 239 -4.37 -28.19 -11.85
N SER A 240 -3.74 -27.30 -11.08
CA SER A 240 -3.16 -26.04 -11.60
C SER A 240 -2.07 -26.33 -12.63
N GLN A 241 -1.18 -27.29 -12.38
CA GLN A 241 -0.13 -27.66 -13.33
C GLN A 241 -0.71 -28.07 -14.69
N HIS A 242 -1.75 -28.89 -14.72
CA HIS A 242 -2.43 -29.28 -15.95
C HIS A 242 -3.15 -28.09 -16.61
N PHE A 243 -4.01 -27.39 -15.87
CA PHE A 243 -4.80 -26.26 -16.38
C PHE A 243 -3.91 -25.16 -17.00
N LEU A 244 -2.87 -24.74 -16.29
CA LEU A 244 -1.98 -23.66 -16.73
C LEU A 244 -1.20 -24.07 -17.99
N THR A 245 -0.67 -25.30 -18.02
CA THR A 245 0.10 -25.83 -19.16
C THR A 245 -0.78 -25.98 -20.40
N ASP A 246 -1.95 -26.59 -20.26
CA ASP A 246 -2.79 -26.96 -21.40
C ASP A 246 -3.40 -25.73 -22.09
N LEU A 247 -3.67 -24.66 -21.32
CA LEU A 247 -4.30 -23.43 -21.79
C LEU A 247 -3.30 -22.31 -22.08
N GLY A 248 -2.03 -22.48 -21.69
CA GLY A 248 -0.95 -21.54 -22.00
C GLY A 248 -0.90 -20.32 -21.08
N PHE A 249 -1.32 -20.43 -19.83
CA PHE A 249 -1.10 -19.41 -18.81
C PHE A 249 0.37 -19.42 -18.36
N ASP A 250 0.85 -18.29 -17.81
CA ASP A 250 2.25 -18.10 -17.41
C ASP A 250 2.46 -18.02 -15.89
N TYR A 251 1.40 -17.75 -15.14
CA TYR A 251 1.43 -17.66 -13.69
C TYR A 251 0.03 -17.82 -13.09
N ILE A 252 -0.04 -17.97 -11.77
CA ILE A 252 -1.31 -18.05 -11.03
C ILE A 252 -1.33 -17.03 -9.89
N TRP A 253 -2.48 -16.41 -9.68
CA TRP A 253 -2.73 -15.45 -8.62
C TRP A 253 -3.62 -16.06 -7.53
N PHE A 254 -3.14 -16.05 -6.28
CA PHE A 254 -3.94 -16.45 -5.11
C PHE A 254 -4.55 -15.21 -4.46
N SER A 255 -5.87 -15.12 -4.53
CA SER A 255 -6.65 -13.98 -4.07
C SER A 255 -7.21 -14.18 -2.65
N ASN A 256 -7.77 -13.09 -2.11
CA ASN A 256 -8.49 -13.00 -0.84
C ASN A 256 -7.87 -13.78 0.33
N GLY A 257 -6.54 -13.68 0.45
CA GLY A 257 -5.77 -14.30 1.54
C GLY A 257 -5.66 -15.81 1.48
N PHE A 258 -5.97 -16.43 0.34
CA PHE A 258 -5.76 -17.85 0.15
C PHE A 258 -4.27 -18.22 0.31
N GLY A 259 -4.00 -19.18 1.21
CA GLY A 259 -2.64 -19.53 1.64
C GLY A 259 -2.10 -18.70 2.82
N PHE A 260 -2.88 -17.78 3.38
CA PHE A 260 -2.49 -16.88 4.49
C PHE A 260 -3.47 -16.97 5.68
N GLY A 261 -3.95 -18.17 6.00
CA GLY A 261 -4.84 -18.42 7.16
C GLY A 261 -6.31 -18.67 6.79
N MET A 262 -7.15 -18.79 7.81
CA MET A 262 -8.58 -19.11 7.73
C MET A 262 -9.44 -17.87 7.50
N GLU A 263 -9.12 -16.79 8.22
CA GLU A 263 -9.94 -15.59 8.33
C GLU A 263 -9.19 -14.38 7.76
N PRO A 264 -9.10 -14.24 6.42
CA PRO A 264 -8.24 -13.24 5.78
C PRO A 264 -8.70 -11.79 6.00
N TRP A 265 -9.88 -11.62 6.58
CA TRP A 265 -10.68 -10.41 6.52
C TRP A 265 -11.09 -9.92 7.91
N SER A 266 -10.97 -10.76 8.94
CA SER A 266 -11.42 -10.47 10.30
C SER A 266 -10.26 -10.10 11.22
N SER A 267 -10.54 -9.27 12.22
CA SER A 267 -9.67 -8.98 13.35
C SER A 267 -9.45 -10.18 14.27
N THR A 268 -10.25 -11.24 14.10
CA THR A 268 -10.18 -12.53 14.79
C THR A 268 -9.77 -13.66 13.84
N GLY A 269 -9.39 -14.79 14.40
CA GLY A 269 -9.02 -16.00 13.65
C GLY A 269 -8.85 -17.18 14.59
N THR A 270 -8.05 -18.15 14.16
CA THR A 270 -7.79 -19.39 14.90
C THR A 270 -7.17 -19.13 16.29
N ILE A 271 -6.35 -18.08 16.38
CA ILE A 271 -5.54 -17.75 17.55
C ILE A 271 -6.25 -16.69 18.39
N PHE A 272 -6.59 -15.53 17.83
CA PHE A 272 -7.31 -14.49 18.57
C PHE A 272 -8.82 -14.59 18.35
N THR A 273 -9.57 -14.83 19.42
CA THR A 273 -11.03 -15.07 19.36
C THR A 273 -11.88 -13.83 19.65
N GLY A 274 -11.25 -12.67 19.86
CA GLY A 274 -11.92 -11.46 20.36
C GLY A 274 -12.03 -11.40 21.89
N THR A 275 -11.90 -12.55 22.57
CA THR A 275 -11.93 -12.62 24.05
C THR A 275 -10.60 -13.11 24.65
N GLY A 276 -9.70 -13.68 23.84
CA GLY A 276 -8.42 -14.21 24.27
C GLY A 276 -7.54 -14.69 23.11
N PHE A 277 -6.33 -15.12 23.44
CA PHE A 277 -5.38 -15.75 22.51
C PHE A 277 -5.22 -17.24 22.84
N ASN A 278 -5.56 -18.10 21.88
CA ASN A 278 -5.36 -19.54 21.90
C ASN A 278 -3.92 -19.88 21.47
N ALA A 279 -2.96 -19.43 22.27
CA ALA A 279 -1.53 -19.58 22.01
C ALA A 279 -1.13 -21.03 21.67
N GLU A 280 -1.77 -22.01 22.33
CA GLU A 280 -1.52 -23.43 22.15
C GLU A 280 -1.81 -23.96 20.73
N LYS A 281 -2.66 -23.27 19.95
CA LYS A 281 -2.97 -23.65 18.56
C LYS A 281 -1.94 -23.15 17.55
N LEU A 282 -1.13 -22.17 17.94
CA LEU A 282 -0.24 -21.46 17.03
C LEU A 282 0.78 -22.35 16.30
N PRO A 283 1.46 -23.32 16.97
CA PRO A 283 2.40 -24.20 16.28
C PRO A 283 1.73 -25.02 15.16
N ASP A 284 0.59 -25.63 15.46
CA ASP A 284 -0.17 -26.47 14.51
C ASP A 284 -0.73 -25.64 13.34
N THR A 285 -1.28 -24.45 13.62
CA THR A 285 -1.78 -23.55 12.56
C THR A 285 -0.67 -23.11 11.61
N ARG A 286 0.51 -22.72 12.14
CA ARG A 286 1.68 -22.35 11.32
C ARG A 286 2.14 -23.49 10.43
N GLU A 287 2.29 -24.69 11.01
CA GLU A 287 2.74 -25.88 10.27
C GLU A 287 1.79 -26.20 9.11
N LYS A 288 0.48 -26.15 9.35
CA LYS A 288 -0.54 -26.40 8.31
C LYS A 288 -0.47 -25.42 7.16
N ILE A 289 -0.32 -24.11 7.45
CA ILE A 289 -0.17 -23.07 6.41
C ILE A 289 1.05 -23.35 5.54
N ILE A 290 2.22 -23.61 6.15
CA ILE A 290 3.46 -23.89 5.40
C ILE A 290 3.39 -25.22 4.63
N ASN A 291 2.71 -26.22 5.19
CA ASN A 291 2.50 -27.49 4.53
C ASN A 291 1.67 -27.33 3.24
N PHE A 292 0.64 -26.48 3.23
CA PHE A 292 -0.09 -26.16 2.00
C PHE A 292 0.84 -25.63 0.89
N TRP A 293 1.68 -24.64 1.21
CA TRP A 293 2.62 -24.06 0.24
C TRP A 293 3.60 -25.11 -0.30
N SER A 294 4.10 -25.97 0.58
CA SER A 294 5.02 -27.05 0.23
C SER A 294 4.37 -28.08 -0.69
N LEU A 295 3.14 -28.52 -0.38
CA LEU A 295 2.38 -29.48 -1.17
C LEU A 295 1.98 -28.92 -2.53
N PHE A 296 1.50 -27.68 -2.57
CA PHE A 296 1.18 -27.01 -3.84
C PHE A 296 2.42 -26.93 -4.74
N ARG A 297 3.56 -26.46 -4.19
CA ARG A 297 4.79 -26.28 -4.96
C ARG A 297 5.38 -27.61 -5.43
N ALA A 298 5.17 -28.72 -4.70
CA ALA A 298 5.60 -30.04 -5.13
C ALA A 298 4.89 -30.51 -6.41
N GLU A 299 3.61 -30.15 -6.57
CA GLU A 299 2.79 -30.55 -7.72
C GLU A 299 2.80 -29.51 -8.86
N CYS A 300 3.08 -28.24 -8.55
CA CYS A 300 3.16 -27.13 -9.51
C CYS A 300 4.51 -26.37 -9.35
N PRO A 301 5.64 -26.96 -9.80
CA PRO A 301 6.98 -26.49 -9.45
C PRO A 301 7.40 -25.20 -10.16
N ASP A 302 6.99 -25.00 -11.42
CA ASP A 302 7.61 -23.98 -12.28
C ASP A 302 6.80 -22.68 -12.39
N PHE A 303 5.48 -22.73 -12.26
CA PHE A 303 4.64 -21.54 -12.39
C PHE A 303 4.83 -20.60 -11.20
N ARG A 304 5.08 -19.32 -11.48
CA ARG A 304 5.17 -18.30 -10.45
C ARG A 304 3.81 -18.12 -9.78
N ILE A 305 3.83 -17.96 -8.45
CA ILE A 305 2.63 -17.60 -7.69
C ILE A 305 2.69 -16.10 -7.40
N GLU A 306 1.62 -15.39 -7.71
CA GLU A 306 1.40 -14.03 -7.23
C GLU A 306 0.28 -14.04 -6.20
N THR A 307 0.29 -13.10 -5.25
CA THR A 307 -0.62 -13.18 -4.11
C THR A 307 -1.26 -11.83 -3.82
N ARG A 308 -2.52 -11.87 -3.37
CA ARG A 308 -3.21 -10.71 -2.78
C ARG A 308 -2.98 -10.60 -1.27
N GLY A 309 -2.74 -11.73 -0.59
CA GLY A 309 -2.72 -11.79 0.87
C GLY A 309 -4.05 -11.37 1.51
N THR A 310 -4.02 -11.19 2.82
CA THR A 310 -5.17 -10.77 3.66
C THR A 310 -5.44 -9.26 3.51
N ASN A 311 -6.39 -8.70 4.27
CA ASN A 311 -6.54 -7.23 4.38
C ASN A 311 -5.67 -6.61 5.48
N LEU A 312 -4.92 -7.44 6.22
CA LEU A 312 -4.34 -7.06 7.49
C LEU A 312 -2.82 -7.04 7.38
N SER A 313 -2.18 -6.49 8.41
CA SER A 313 -0.72 -6.42 8.47
C SER A 313 -0.10 -7.71 8.97
N THR A 314 1.20 -7.80 8.76
CA THR A 314 2.00 -8.99 9.11
C THR A 314 1.85 -9.36 10.58
N GLY A 315 1.91 -8.40 11.52
CA GLY A 315 1.74 -8.67 12.94
C GLY A 315 0.32 -9.09 13.31
N ILE A 316 -0.69 -8.46 12.72
CA ILE A 316 -2.11 -8.82 12.97
C ILE A 316 -2.35 -10.25 12.51
N ASP A 317 -2.00 -10.60 11.27
CA ASP A 317 -2.21 -11.94 10.71
C ASP A 317 -1.49 -13.03 11.51
N LEU A 318 -0.24 -12.77 11.92
CA LEU A 318 0.51 -13.67 12.76
C LEU A 318 -0.18 -13.90 14.11
N ALA A 319 -0.59 -12.83 14.80
CA ALA A 319 -1.15 -12.92 16.13
C ALA A 319 -2.59 -13.45 16.17
N LYS A 320 -3.39 -13.20 15.12
CA LYS A 320 -4.80 -13.65 15.07
C LYS A 320 -5.00 -15.01 14.45
N ASP A 321 -4.15 -15.43 13.50
CA ASP A 321 -4.40 -16.60 12.67
C ASP A 321 -3.13 -17.41 12.34
N GLY A 322 -2.01 -17.09 13.00
CA GLY A 322 -0.79 -17.88 12.89
C GLY A 322 -0.10 -17.81 11.53
N VAL A 323 -0.31 -16.74 10.76
CA VAL A 323 0.31 -16.58 9.45
C VAL A 323 1.78 -16.24 9.61
N ASP A 324 2.64 -17.23 9.33
CA ASP A 324 4.09 -17.07 9.36
C ASP A 324 4.61 -16.54 8.02
N LEU A 325 4.50 -15.22 7.82
CA LEU A 325 4.92 -14.58 6.58
C LEU A 325 6.42 -14.77 6.31
N LYS A 326 7.24 -14.80 7.37
CA LYS A 326 8.68 -15.07 7.27
C LYS A 326 8.93 -16.44 6.65
N ALA A 327 8.33 -17.50 7.19
CA ALA A 327 8.50 -18.84 6.64
C ALA A 327 7.95 -18.97 5.21
N ILE A 328 6.87 -18.24 4.87
CA ILE A 328 6.36 -18.17 3.48
C ILE A 328 7.39 -17.51 2.55
N TYR A 329 8.02 -16.41 2.96
CA TYR A 329 9.01 -15.69 2.14
C TYR A 329 10.32 -16.49 1.99
N GLU A 330 10.75 -17.18 3.05
CA GLU A 330 11.99 -17.96 3.06
C GLU A 330 11.82 -19.38 2.48
N GLY A 331 10.58 -19.85 2.31
CA GLY A 331 10.26 -21.22 1.90
C GLY A 331 10.56 -21.58 0.44
N GLY A 332 11.05 -20.63 -0.37
CA GLY A 332 11.43 -20.89 -1.76
C GLY A 332 10.24 -21.14 -2.70
N PHE A 333 9.05 -20.64 -2.36
CA PHE A 333 7.82 -20.92 -3.10
C PHE A 333 7.64 -20.10 -4.39
N ASN A 334 8.67 -19.40 -4.89
CA ASN A 334 8.60 -18.51 -6.07
C ASN A 334 7.35 -17.61 -6.05
N ILE A 335 7.18 -16.91 -4.92
CA ILE A 335 6.04 -16.03 -4.70
C ILE A 335 6.41 -14.58 -5.00
N LEU A 336 5.46 -13.84 -5.57
CA LEU A 336 5.45 -12.38 -5.52
C LEU A 336 4.61 -11.94 -4.31
N PRO A 337 5.18 -11.11 -3.41
CA PRO A 337 4.55 -10.80 -2.14
C PRO A 337 3.27 -9.98 -2.30
N PRO A 338 2.36 -10.03 -1.31
CA PRO A 338 1.08 -9.35 -1.41
C PRO A 338 1.19 -7.82 -1.58
N PRO A 339 0.30 -7.18 -2.38
CA PRO A 339 0.26 -5.73 -2.54
C PRO A 339 -0.30 -5.01 -1.31
N ASN A 340 -0.44 -3.68 -1.42
CA ASN A 340 -1.42 -2.92 -0.64
C ASN A 340 -2.83 -3.51 -0.81
N SER A 341 -3.64 -3.43 0.24
CA SER A 341 -5.04 -3.82 0.20
C SER A 341 -5.86 -2.60 -0.24
N PRO A 342 -6.39 -2.52 -1.47
CA PRO A 342 -7.16 -1.35 -1.95
C PRO A 342 -8.56 -1.26 -1.31
N TRP A 343 -8.70 -1.82 -0.11
CA TRP A 343 -9.94 -1.92 0.63
C TRP A 343 -10.31 -0.59 1.31
N ALA A 344 -9.36 0.33 1.45
CA ALA A 344 -9.63 1.69 1.92
C ALA A 344 -10.64 2.43 1.02
N ALA A 345 -10.79 2.01 -0.24
CA ALA A 345 -11.87 2.43 -1.13
C ALA A 345 -13.28 2.20 -0.54
N LEU A 346 -13.44 1.14 0.24
CA LEU A 346 -14.74 0.66 0.72
C LEU A 346 -15.04 1.16 2.14
N ASP A 347 -14.05 1.29 3.01
CA ASP A 347 -14.24 1.63 4.43
C ASP A 347 -13.59 2.95 4.87
N GLY A 348 -12.72 3.53 4.04
CA GLY A 348 -11.96 4.74 4.33
C GLY A 348 -10.81 4.55 5.33
N ASP A 349 -10.36 3.30 5.56
CA ASP A 349 -9.31 2.93 6.50
C ASP A 349 -7.92 2.84 5.85
N PHE A 350 -7.39 3.99 5.42
CA PHE A 350 -6.05 4.07 4.85
C PHE A 350 -4.94 3.65 5.82
N GLY A 351 -5.16 3.79 7.13
CA GLY A 351 -4.22 3.33 8.14
C GLY A 351 -4.00 1.82 8.07
N LEU A 352 -5.05 1.02 7.85
CA LEU A 352 -4.93 -0.43 7.75
C LEU A 352 -4.24 -0.84 6.46
N GLU A 353 -4.59 -0.20 5.35
CA GLU A 353 -3.91 -0.41 4.07
C GLU A 353 -2.41 -0.09 4.15
N MET A 354 -2.06 1.08 4.68
CA MET A 354 -0.67 1.53 4.76
C MET A 354 0.17 0.68 5.71
N VAL A 355 -0.36 0.30 6.88
CA VAL A 355 0.34 -0.62 7.81
C VAL A 355 0.46 -2.02 7.21
N GLY A 356 -0.61 -2.51 6.56
CA GLY A 356 -0.59 -3.75 5.79
C GLY A 356 0.52 -3.75 4.75
N TYR A 357 0.57 -2.70 3.93
CA TYR A 357 1.55 -2.57 2.86
C TYR A 357 2.99 -2.45 3.39
N MET A 358 3.26 -1.53 4.30
CA MET A 358 4.60 -1.30 4.86
C MET A 358 5.15 -2.53 5.60
N SER A 359 4.32 -3.21 6.41
CA SER A 359 4.78 -4.39 7.16
C SER A 359 5.22 -5.52 6.22
N ARG A 360 4.46 -5.79 5.15
CA ARG A 360 4.72 -6.86 4.17
C ARG A 360 5.93 -6.62 3.29
N ILE A 361 6.33 -5.37 3.09
CA ILE A 361 7.47 -4.99 2.25
C ILE A 361 8.74 -4.65 3.05
N SER A 362 8.66 -4.67 4.39
CA SER A 362 9.83 -4.48 5.27
C SER A 362 10.90 -5.55 5.00
N GLU A 363 10.45 -6.79 4.85
CA GLU A 363 11.16 -7.91 4.26
C GLU A 363 10.51 -8.33 2.94
N LEU A 364 11.29 -8.96 2.06
CA LEU A 364 10.79 -9.45 0.78
C LEU A 364 11.51 -10.76 0.45
N PRO A 365 10.86 -11.70 -0.26
CA PRO A 365 11.51 -12.91 -0.76
C PRO A 365 12.58 -12.60 -1.82
N ASP A 366 12.45 -11.46 -2.53
CA ASP A 366 13.42 -10.92 -3.47
C ASP A 366 13.37 -9.37 -3.52
N ASP A 367 13.61 -8.73 -4.66
CA ASP A 367 13.56 -7.28 -4.85
C ASP A 367 12.24 -6.76 -5.44
N ARG A 368 11.28 -7.64 -5.71
CA ARG A 368 10.02 -7.33 -6.39
C ARG A 368 8.86 -7.23 -5.42
N TYR A 369 7.96 -6.28 -5.69
CA TYR A 369 6.70 -6.12 -4.96
C TYR A 369 5.72 -5.25 -5.75
N ILE A 370 4.45 -5.31 -5.35
CA ILE A 370 3.30 -4.84 -6.14
C ILE A 370 2.62 -3.66 -5.46
N PHE A 371 2.26 -2.65 -6.24
CA PHE A 371 1.17 -1.73 -5.92
C PHE A 371 -0.05 -2.10 -6.78
N ARG A 372 -1.22 -2.21 -6.16
CA ARG A 372 -2.48 -2.61 -6.81
C ARG A 372 -3.53 -1.52 -6.60
N TYR A 373 -4.18 -1.11 -7.68
CA TYR A 373 -5.18 -0.06 -7.68
C TYR A 373 -6.54 -0.57 -8.19
N TYR A 374 -7.63 -0.16 -7.55
CA TYR A 374 -8.97 -0.68 -7.78
C TYR A 374 -9.81 0.28 -8.63
N THR A 375 -9.85 0.08 -9.94
CA THR A 375 -10.56 0.94 -10.90
C THR A 375 -12.02 0.55 -11.10
N HIS A 376 -12.27 -0.72 -11.39
CA HIS A 376 -13.60 -1.29 -11.64
C HIS A 376 -13.82 -2.56 -10.82
N ASP A 377 -15.08 -2.92 -10.59
CA ASP A 377 -15.46 -4.24 -10.11
C ASP A 377 -16.28 -4.97 -11.19
N PRO A 378 -15.78 -6.10 -11.72
CA PRO A 378 -16.51 -6.85 -12.73
C PRO A 378 -17.55 -7.80 -12.15
N TRP A 379 -17.70 -8.00 -10.85
CA TRP A 379 -18.69 -8.92 -10.26
C TRP A 379 -19.68 -8.24 -9.29
N TRP A 380 -19.27 -7.21 -8.59
CA TRP A 380 -20.14 -6.30 -7.85
C TRP A 380 -20.52 -5.10 -8.71
N LEU A 381 -21.77 -4.62 -8.58
CA LEU A 381 -22.27 -3.51 -9.40
C LEU A 381 -21.73 -2.16 -8.91
N ASN A 382 -20.45 -1.90 -9.15
CA ASN A 382 -19.77 -0.64 -8.88
C ASN A 382 -18.51 -0.47 -9.73
N SER A 383 -18.00 0.75 -9.79
CA SER A 383 -16.71 1.12 -10.37
C SER A 383 -15.99 2.03 -9.40
N PRO A 384 -15.11 1.49 -8.53
CA PRO A 384 -14.55 2.24 -7.40
C PRO A 384 -13.93 3.59 -7.76
N TRP A 385 -13.28 3.74 -8.92
CA TRP A 385 -12.84 5.05 -9.41
C TRP A 385 -13.98 6.08 -9.50
N LEU A 386 -15.10 5.67 -10.10
CA LEU A 386 -16.23 6.56 -10.38
C LEU A 386 -17.11 6.80 -9.15
N ASP A 387 -17.39 5.76 -8.35
CA ASP A 387 -18.44 5.81 -7.31
C ASP A 387 -17.95 5.70 -5.86
N ARG A 388 -16.78 5.12 -5.58
CA ARG A 388 -16.23 5.00 -4.22
C ARG A 388 -15.24 6.13 -3.92
N TYR A 389 -14.23 6.27 -4.77
CA TYR A 389 -13.23 7.33 -4.64
C TYR A 389 -13.79 8.69 -5.05
N GLY A 390 -14.92 8.73 -5.76
CA GLY A 390 -15.49 9.99 -6.26
C GLY A 390 -14.57 10.68 -7.28
N ARG A 391 -13.79 9.89 -8.03
CA ARG A 391 -12.78 10.35 -9.00
C ARG A 391 -11.64 11.14 -8.36
N GLU A 392 -11.31 10.79 -7.11
CA GLU A 392 -10.22 11.40 -6.34
C GLU A 392 -9.03 10.43 -6.16
N PRO A 393 -7.79 10.85 -6.42
CA PRO A 393 -6.61 9.96 -6.49
C PRO A 393 -5.93 9.70 -5.12
N HIS A 394 -6.67 9.79 -4.01
CA HIS A 394 -6.06 9.68 -2.67
C HIS A 394 -5.47 8.27 -2.43
N ASP A 395 -6.10 7.24 -2.98
CA ASP A 395 -5.62 5.86 -2.96
C ASP A 395 -4.60 5.53 -4.07
N ILE A 396 -4.09 6.56 -4.72
CA ILE A 396 -2.89 6.50 -5.57
C ILE A 396 -1.75 7.18 -4.84
N TYR A 397 -1.95 8.43 -4.42
CA TYR A 397 -0.87 9.23 -3.86
C TYR A 397 -0.42 8.76 -2.48
N LEU A 398 -1.32 8.29 -1.60
CA LEU A 398 -0.92 7.79 -0.28
C LEU A 398 -0.08 6.50 -0.38
N PRO A 399 -0.52 5.42 -1.08
CA PRO A 399 0.28 4.21 -1.14
C PRO A 399 1.53 4.36 -2.01
N MET A 400 1.50 5.15 -3.10
CA MET A 400 2.69 5.36 -3.94
C MET A 400 3.72 6.31 -3.34
N ALA A 401 3.37 7.06 -2.27
CA ALA A 401 4.36 7.76 -1.45
C ALA A 401 5.15 6.80 -0.55
N VAL A 402 4.74 5.54 -0.42
CA VAL A 402 5.42 4.55 0.41
C VAL A 402 6.72 4.08 -0.24
N SER A 403 7.77 3.94 0.57
CA SER A 403 9.02 3.31 0.14
C SER A 403 9.61 2.40 1.21
N ARG A 404 10.39 1.42 0.78
CA ARG A 404 11.19 0.57 1.68
C ARG A 404 12.68 0.85 1.50
N ILE A 405 13.45 0.54 2.53
CA ILE A 405 14.92 0.66 2.53
C ILE A 405 15.54 -0.73 2.63
N ASN A 406 16.47 -1.05 1.72
CA ASN A 406 17.20 -2.31 1.75
C ASN A 406 18.45 -2.25 2.67
N GLU A 407 19.16 -3.37 2.82
CA GLU A 407 20.35 -3.45 3.68
C GLU A 407 21.53 -2.56 3.23
N LYS A 408 21.53 -2.08 1.98
CA LYS A 408 22.52 -1.14 1.44
C LYS A 408 22.13 0.32 1.67
N GLY A 409 21.00 0.58 2.33
CA GLY A 409 20.45 1.92 2.50
C GLY A 409 19.93 2.53 1.20
N GLU A 410 19.48 1.72 0.24
CA GLU A 410 18.86 2.18 -1.00
C GLU A 410 17.34 2.20 -0.85
N ILE A 411 16.73 3.25 -1.39
CA ILE A 411 15.27 3.36 -1.50
C ILE A 411 14.81 2.48 -2.65
N THR A 412 13.90 1.56 -2.39
CA THR A 412 13.29 0.73 -3.44
C THR A 412 11.80 1.05 -3.54
N LEU A 413 11.30 1.03 -4.78
CA LEU A 413 9.94 1.40 -5.18
C LEU A 413 9.19 0.16 -5.71
N PRO A 414 7.85 0.17 -5.77
CA PRO A 414 7.11 -0.95 -6.36
C PRO A 414 7.57 -1.16 -7.79
N THR A 415 7.92 -2.41 -8.09
CA THR A 415 8.39 -2.84 -9.41
C THR A 415 7.23 -3.30 -10.28
N HIS A 416 6.10 -3.66 -9.66
CA HIS A 416 4.89 -4.13 -10.33
C HIS A 416 3.71 -3.20 -10.01
N LEU A 417 2.85 -3.00 -11.01
CA LEU A 417 1.60 -2.24 -10.88
C LEU A 417 0.43 -3.07 -11.42
N ASN A 418 -0.65 -3.22 -10.65
CA ASN A 418 -1.85 -3.95 -11.05
C ASN A 418 -3.10 -3.05 -11.04
N PHE A 419 -3.99 -3.23 -12.02
CA PHE A 419 -5.31 -2.59 -12.05
C PHE A 419 -6.43 -3.63 -11.92
N LEU A 420 -7.13 -3.62 -10.79
CA LEU A 420 -8.33 -4.42 -10.55
C LEU A 420 -9.56 -3.58 -10.89
N THR A 421 -10.42 -3.95 -11.81
CA THR A 421 -10.10 -4.46 -13.15
C THR A 421 -10.21 -3.35 -14.19
N ILE A 422 -9.89 -3.66 -15.45
CA ILE A 422 -10.05 -2.74 -16.59
C ILE A 422 -11.42 -2.81 -17.25
N ASP A 423 -12.30 -3.71 -16.80
CA ASP A 423 -13.68 -3.86 -17.27
C ASP A 423 -14.69 -3.75 -16.13
N ASP A 424 -15.84 -3.12 -16.39
CA ASP A 424 -16.92 -2.96 -15.43
C ASP A 424 -17.77 -4.24 -15.25
N SER A 425 -18.76 -4.20 -14.36
CA SER A 425 -19.66 -5.32 -14.05
C SER A 425 -20.44 -5.87 -15.26
N PHE A 426 -20.51 -5.11 -16.36
CA PHE A 426 -21.16 -5.47 -17.62
C PHE A 426 -20.15 -5.81 -18.74
N GLY A 427 -18.86 -5.89 -18.41
CA GLY A 427 -17.77 -6.13 -19.35
C GLY A 427 -17.51 -4.97 -20.30
N ASN A 428 -17.93 -3.74 -19.96
CA ASN A 428 -17.55 -2.56 -20.74
C ASN A 428 -16.16 -2.10 -20.31
N MET A 429 -15.41 -1.53 -21.24
CA MET A 429 -14.10 -0.92 -21.00
C MET A 429 -14.20 0.57 -21.32
N PRO A 430 -14.74 1.40 -20.40
CA PRO A 430 -14.95 2.81 -20.66
C PRO A 430 -13.62 3.56 -20.67
N THR A 431 -13.27 4.21 -21.80
CA THR A 431 -12.00 4.95 -21.96
C THR A 431 -11.83 6.08 -20.94
N GLN A 432 -12.92 6.57 -20.36
CA GLN A 432 -12.91 7.59 -19.32
C GLN A 432 -11.99 7.24 -18.14
N VAL A 433 -11.99 5.98 -17.68
CA VAL A 433 -11.22 5.60 -16.49
C VAL A 433 -9.71 5.63 -16.74
N PRO A 434 -9.15 4.99 -17.77
CA PRO A 434 -7.73 5.14 -18.06
C PRO A 434 -7.33 6.60 -18.35
N ASP A 435 -8.17 7.38 -19.05
CA ASP A 435 -7.90 8.80 -19.34
C ASP A 435 -7.79 9.66 -18.07
N GLU A 436 -8.51 9.31 -17.00
CA GLU A 436 -8.48 10.01 -15.72
C GLU A 436 -7.40 9.46 -14.76
N VAL A 437 -7.18 8.15 -14.73
CA VAL A 437 -6.30 7.48 -13.76
C VAL A 437 -4.83 7.53 -14.16
N ILE A 438 -4.51 7.33 -15.44
CA ILE A 438 -3.11 7.26 -15.91
C ILE A 438 -2.29 8.50 -15.52
N PRO A 439 -2.79 9.74 -15.68
CA PRO A 439 -2.04 10.93 -15.27
C PRO A 439 -1.67 10.92 -13.79
N HIS A 440 -2.53 10.41 -12.91
CA HIS A 440 -2.28 10.33 -11.48
C HIS A 440 -1.21 9.28 -11.12
N ILE A 441 -1.26 8.11 -11.76
CA ILE A 441 -0.23 7.07 -11.60
C ILE A 441 1.14 7.58 -12.06
N LEU A 442 1.20 8.21 -13.24
CA LEU A 442 2.46 8.76 -13.77
C LEU A 442 2.97 9.89 -12.87
N LYS A 443 2.09 10.76 -12.38
CA LYS A 443 2.45 11.82 -11.43
C LYS A 443 3.03 11.25 -10.14
N ALA A 444 2.39 10.23 -9.55
CA ALA A 444 2.91 9.57 -8.36
C ALA A 444 4.25 8.87 -8.62
N ARG A 445 4.48 8.35 -9.84
CA ARG A 445 5.79 7.81 -10.22
C ARG A 445 6.87 8.89 -10.37
N TYR A 446 6.53 10.06 -10.90
CA TYR A 446 7.45 11.22 -10.96
C TYR A 446 7.84 11.76 -9.58
N ASP A 447 6.89 11.70 -8.65
CA ASP A 447 7.05 12.19 -7.28
C ASP A 447 7.57 11.11 -6.32
N SER A 448 7.94 9.93 -6.85
CA SER A 448 8.31 8.77 -6.03
C SER A 448 9.51 9.06 -5.11
N PRO A 449 9.52 8.49 -3.89
CA PRO A 449 10.59 8.74 -2.94
C PRO A 449 11.97 8.36 -3.47
N THR A 450 12.98 9.20 -3.18
CA THR A 450 14.40 8.93 -3.46
C THR A 450 15.29 8.98 -2.23
N ALA A 451 14.73 9.34 -1.08
CA ALA A 451 15.37 9.35 0.23
C ALA A 451 14.37 8.95 1.32
N PRO A 452 14.83 8.60 2.54
CA PRO A 452 13.92 8.32 3.65
C PRO A 452 13.02 9.52 3.94
N GLY A 453 11.74 9.27 4.23
CA GLY A 453 10.81 10.31 4.67
C GLY A 453 11.20 10.91 6.03
N PRO A 454 10.50 11.98 6.48
CA PRO A 454 10.71 12.58 7.80
C PRO A 454 10.46 11.58 8.95
N LEU A 455 9.65 10.55 8.72
CA LEU A 455 9.39 9.48 9.67
C LEU A 455 9.64 8.12 9.01
N VAL A 456 10.45 7.28 9.67
CA VAL A 456 10.82 5.95 9.19
C VAL A 456 10.39 4.90 10.21
N TRP A 457 9.57 3.94 9.80
CA TRP A 457 9.18 2.81 10.62
C TRP A 457 10.27 1.73 10.56
N VAL A 458 10.91 1.46 11.70
CA VAL A 458 11.75 0.28 11.87
C VAL A 458 10.86 -0.84 12.37
N TYR A 459 10.41 -1.67 11.43
CA TYR A 459 9.43 -2.72 11.64
C TYR A 459 10.10 -3.98 12.24
N PRO A 460 9.58 -4.53 13.35
CA PRO A 460 10.13 -5.70 14.04
C PRO A 460 9.74 -7.02 13.36
N PHE A 461 10.12 -7.18 12.09
CA PHE A 461 9.72 -8.35 11.28
C PHE A 461 10.21 -9.64 11.91
N ASP A 462 11.51 -9.74 12.23
CA ASP A 462 12.09 -10.96 12.78
C ASP A 462 11.59 -11.22 14.20
N GLU A 463 11.55 -10.18 15.03
CA GLU A 463 11.16 -10.28 16.44
C GLU A 463 9.72 -10.78 16.57
N TYR A 464 8.76 -10.26 15.79
CA TYR A 464 7.37 -10.75 15.85
C TYR A 464 7.27 -12.26 15.59
N HIS A 465 7.97 -12.77 14.57
CA HIS A 465 7.95 -14.20 14.25
C HIS A 465 8.69 -15.03 15.32
N GLU A 466 9.80 -14.51 15.87
CA GLU A 466 10.53 -15.17 16.96
C GLU A 466 9.72 -15.21 18.26
N TRP A 467 9.02 -14.14 18.62
CA TRP A 467 8.16 -14.08 19.80
C TRP A 467 6.95 -15.01 19.65
N ALA A 468 6.29 -15.01 18.49
CA ALA A 468 5.22 -15.95 18.20
C ALA A 468 5.68 -17.41 18.33
N GLN A 469 6.95 -17.71 18.07
CA GLN A 469 7.51 -19.06 18.23
C GLN A 469 7.91 -19.39 19.68
N ASN A 470 8.59 -18.47 20.35
CA ASN A 470 9.34 -18.76 21.58
C ASN A 470 8.76 -18.10 22.84
N GLN A 471 7.86 -17.12 22.69
CA GLN A 471 7.32 -16.24 23.74
C GLN A 471 5.84 -15.93 23.46
N GLN A 472 5.00 -16.96 23.36
CA GLN A 472 3.60 -16.82 22.93
C GLN A 472 2.76 -15.92 23.85
N GLU A 473 3.18 -15.70 25.09
CA GLU A 473 2.61 -14.70 26.00
C GLU A 473 2.67 -13.27 25.44
N ARG A 474 3.50 -13.01 24.43
CA ARG A 474 3.64 -11.71 23.73
C ARG A 474 2.74 -11.57 22.50
N LEU A 475 1.87 -12.53 22.19
CA LEU A 475 0.87 -12.36 21.13
C LEU A 475 0.03 -11.07 21.28
N PRO A 476 -0.39 -10.63 22.49
CA PRO A 476 -1.05 -9.34 22.67
C PRO A 476 -0.20 -8.14 22.24
N GLU A 477 1.13 -8.22 22.36
CA GLU A 477 2.07 -7.16 21.98
C GLU A 477 2.25 -7.08 20.47
N ILE A 478 2.37 -8.24 19.79
CA ILE A 478 2.39 -8.33 18.32
C ILE A 478 1.09 -7.76 17.74
N TYR A 479 -0.05 -8.19 18.27
CA TYR A 479 -1.37 -7.71 17.84
C TYR A 479 -1.51 -6.20 18.08
N TYR A 480 -1.08 -5.72 19.26
CA TYR A 480 -1.15 -4.31 19.62
C TYR A 480 -0.40 -3.41 18.65
N GLY A 481 0.85 -3.76 18.31
CA GLY A 481 1.77 -2.86 17.63
C GLY A 481 1.22 -2.32 16.31
N ASP A 482 0.66 -3.20 15.48
CA ASP A 482 0.17 -2.82 14.16
C ASP A 482 -1.18 -2.09 14.22
N TRP A 483 -2.09 -2.54 15.09
CA TRP A 483 -3.37 -1.84 15.33
C TRP A 483 -3.16 -0.42 15.87
N PHE A 484 -2.11 -0.20 16.65
CA PHE A 484 -1.76 1.11 17.19
C PHE A 484 -1.29 2.06 16.09
N ILE A 485 -0.38 1.59 15.23
CA ILE A 485 0.11 2.38 14.09
C ILE A 485 -1.00 2.67 13.08
N ARG A 486 -1.90 1.71 12.80
CA ARG A 486 -3.09 1.93 11.95
C ARG A 486 -3.86 3.16 12.42
N GLN A 487 -4.19 3.22 13.71
CA GLN A 487 -4.94 4.35 14.27
C GLN A 487 -4.15 5.66 14.23
N ALA A 488 -2.83 5.61 14.41
CA ALA A 488 -1.99 6.79 14.32
C ALA A 488 -1.96 7.38 12.90
N ILE A 489 -1.86 6.54 11.86
CA ILE A 489 -1.93 6.96 10.45
C ILE A 489 -3.29 7.56 10.14
N ASN A 490 -4.38 6.91 10.56
CA ASN A 490 -5.75 7.45 10.42
C ASN A 490 -5.97 8.78 11.16
N ASN A 491 -5.06 9.14 12.07
CA ASN A 491 -5.05 10.41 12.80
C ASN A 491 -3.89 11.34 12.40
N GLY A 492 -3.36 11.15 11.18
CA GLY A 492 -2.48 12.10 10.52
C GLY A 492 -0.99 11.92 10.83
N LEU A 493 -0.56 10.78 11.39
CA LEU A 493 0.86 10.47 11.50
C LEU A 493 1.46 10.33 10.08
N PRO A 494 2.45 11.15 9.67
CA PRO A 494 2.94 11.20 8.29
C PRO A 494 3.94 10.08 7.98
N LEU A 495 3.55 8.83 8.19
CA LEU A 495 4.41 7.67 8.02
C LEU A 495 4.33 7.10 6.61
N ASN A 496 5.46 6.96 5.92
CA ASN A 496 5.52 6.42 4.55
C ASN A 496 6.78 5.58 4.24
N THR A 497 7.71 5.47 5.18
CA THR A 497 8.99 4.79 4.92
C THR A 497 9.17 3.63 5.89
N VAL A 498 9.61 2.48 5.39
CA VAL A 498 9.81 1.27 6.21
C VAL A 498 11.17 0.61 5.99
N ILE A 499 11.74 0.07 7.07
CA ILE A 499 12.92 -0.80 7.09
C ILE A 499 12.73 -1.85 8.19
N SER A 500 13.26 -3.06 8.04
CA SER A 500 13.24 -4.04 9.13
C SER A 500 14.33 -3.77 10.18
N THR A 501 14.12 -4.21 11.41
CA THR A 501 15.12 -4.26 12.49
C THR A 501 16.43 -4.92 12.03
N GLY A 502 16.34 -6.06 11.33
CA GLY A 502 17.48 -6.81 10.79
C GLY A 502 18.30 -6.05 9.72
N LYS A 503 17.69 -5.09 9.01
CA LYS A 503 18.38 -4.26 7.99
C LYS A 503 18.84 -2.91 8.51
N PHE A 504 18.26 -2.41 9.60
CA PHE A 504 18.53 -1.08 10.14
C PHE A 504 20.03 -0.82 10.38
N GLY A 505 20.68 -1.69 11.16
CA GLY A 505 22.11 -1.55 11.47
C GLY A 505 23.01 -1.68 10.23
N LYS A 506 22.64 -2.55 9.29
CA LYS A 506 23.37 -2.74 8.02
C LYS A 506 23.28 -1.51 7.13
N ALA A 507 22.09 -0.94 6.99
CA ALA A 507 21.86 0.27 6.21
C ALA A 507 22.65 1.46 6.77
N LEU A 508 22.70 1.62 8.10
CA LEU A 508 23.54 2.61 8.77
C LEU A 508 25.03 2.36 8.57
N ALA A 509 25.48 1.10 8.60
CA ALA A 509 26.89 0.78 8.32
C ALA A 509 27.26 1.10 6.88
N ALA A 510 26.37 0.86 5.92
CA ALA A 510 26.58 1.19 4.51
C ALA A 510 26.52 2.71 4.26
N LYS A 511 25.61 3.42 4.94
CA LYS A 511 25.37 4.87 4.79
C LYS A 511 25.13 5.53 6.16
N PRO A 512 26.18 5.94 6.89
CA PRO A 512 26.06 6.47 8.25
C PRO A 512 25.13 7.69 8.42
N GLY A 513 24.98 8.51 7.38
CA GLY A 513 24.11 9.70 7.37
C GLY A 513 22.67 9.47 6.87
N LEU A 514 22.28 8.22 6.58
CA LEU A 514 21.02 7.89 5.90
C LEU A 514 19.78 8.50 6.57
N PHE A 515 19.73 8.48 7.90
CA PHE A 515 18.58 8.93 8.70
C PHE A 515 18.79 10.30 9.36
N SER A 516 19.76 11.10 8.89
CA SER A 516 20.08 12.42 9.47
C SER A 516 18.91 13.41 9.46
N GLN A 517 17.96 13.25 8.55
CA GLN A 517 16.75 14.08 8.40
C GLN A 517 15.47 13.35 8.81
N SER A 518 15.59 12.20 9.49
CA SER A 518 14.47 11.32 9.81
C SER A 518 14.36 11.08 11.31
N VAL A 519 13.13 11.00 11.78
CA VAL A 519 12.79 10.41 13.07
C VAL A 519 12.53 8.92 12.87
N ILE A 520 13.16 8.09 13.70
CA ILE A 520 12.91 6.65 13.72
C ILE A 520 11.68 6.37 14.59
N LEU A 521 10.73 5.59 14.08
CA LEU A 521 9.59 5.08 14.83
C LEU A 521 9.75 3.57 14.98
N SER A 522 9.70 3.05 16.21
CA SER A 522 9.82 1.61 16.45
C SER A 522 9.23 1.20 17.79
N ILE A 523 9.08 -0.11 17.98
CA ILE A 523 8.70 -0.69 19.26
C ILE A 523 9.85 -0.63 20.28
N VAL A 524 9.57 -0.92 21.55
CA VAL A 524 10.62 -1.13 22.56
C VAL A 524 11.45 -2.37 22.17
N PRO A 525 12.78 -2.27 22.06
CA PRO A 525 13.62 -3.40 21.67
C PRO A 525 13.81 -4.40 22.82
N ASP A 526 14.02 -5.66 22.47
CA ASP A 526 14.33 -6.71 23.43
C ASP A 526 15.72 -6.53 24.06
N ALA A 527 15.82 -6.85 25.35
CA ALA A 527 17.03 -6.75 26.13
C ALA A 527 18.22 -7.47 25.49
N GLY A 528 19.31 -6.74 25.25
CA GLY A 528 20.57 -7.25 24.73
C GLY A 528 20.57 -7.57 23.23
N SER A 529 19.45 -7.34 22.53
CA SER A 529 19.32 -7.59 21.09
C SER A 529 20.32 -6.76 20.28
N ALA A 530 20.61 -7.20 19.05
CA ALA A 530 21.45 -6.43 18.13
C ALA A 530 20.79 -5.08 17.81
N TYR A 531 19.47 -5.09 17.60
CA TYR A 531 18.70 -3.89 17.33
C TYR A 531 18.76 -2.87 18.48
N GLU A 532 18.62 -3.30 19.75
CA GLU A 532 18.75 -2.42 20.91
C GLU A 532 20.07 -1.65 20.90
N LYS A 533 21.18 -2.35 20.67
CA LYS A 533 22.52 -1.75 20.64
C LYS A 533 22.66 -0.74 19.51
N GLU A 534 22.14 -1.08 18.33
CA GLU A 534 22.18 -0.20 17.16
C GLU A 534 21.32 1.05 17.33
N LEU A 535 20.12 0.91 17.88
CA LEU A 535 19.24 2.03 18.20
C LEU A 535 19.86 2.97 19.24
N MET A 536 20.38 2.42 20.34
CA MET A 536 21.06 3.23 21.37
C MET A 536 22.27 3.96 20.79
N ARG A 537 23.06 3.29 19.93
CA ARG A 537 24.20 3.90 19.24
C ARG A 537 23.77 5.04 18.32
N PHE A 538 22.72 4.84 17.52
CA PHE A 538 22.15 5.86 16.64
C PHE A 538 21.73 7.11 17.43
N ILE A 539 20.98 6.93 18.53
CA ILE A 539 20.52 8.06 19.37
C ILE A 539 21.70 8.79 20.01
N ARG A 540 22.67 8.03 20.56
CA ARG A 540 23.89 8.61 21.16
C ARG A 540 24.76 9.35 20.15
N GLN A 541 24.52 9.20 18.84
CA GLN A 541 25.22 9.89 17.76
C GLN A 541 24.44 11.07 17.17
N GLY A 542 23.37 11.54 17.83
CA GLY A 542 22.55 12.64 17.36
C GLY A 542 21.22 12.21 16.75
N GLY A 543 20.95 10.90 16.65
CA GLY A 543 19.72 10.36 16.08
C GLY A 543 18.48 10.67 16.92
N GLN A 544 17.33 10.67 16.27
CA GLN A 544 16.02 10.91 16.89
C GLN A 544 15.12 9.70 16.76
N ALA A 545 14.47 9.29 17.85
CA ALA A 545 13.56 8.15 17.82
C ALA A 545 12.32 8.36 18.70
N ILE A 546 11.19 7.79 18.26
CA ILE A 546 9.98 7.57 19.03
C ILE A 546 9.84 6.06 19.23
N ILE A 547 9.78 5.66 20.48
CA ILE A 547 9.63 4.27 20.90
C ILE A 547 8.25 4.07 21.47
N TYR A 548 7.53 3.05 21.01
CA TYR A 548 6.16 2.79 21.44
C TYR A 548 5.94 1.37 21.96
N GLY A 549 4.91 1.21 22.78
CA GLY A 549 4.46 -0.08 23.29
C GLY A 549 4.96 -0.44 24.69
N PRO A 550 4.68 -1.66 25.16
CA PRO A 550 5.11 -2.15 26.47
C PRO A 550 6.63 -2.23 26.57
N ALA A 551 7.17 -2.07 27.78
CA ALA A 551 8.61 -2.07 28.04
C ALA A 551 9.05 -3.23 28.96
N ASP A 552 8.21 -4.26 29.08
CA ASP A 552 8.41 -5.37 30.03
C ASP A 552 9.65 -6.22 29.71
N TYR A 553 10.09 -6.25 28.45
CA TYR A 553 11.22 -7.05 27.96
C TYR A 553 12.47 -6.21 27.61
N ALA A 554 12.48 -4.92 27.95
CA ALA A 554 13.61 -4.02 27.71
C ALA A 554 14.77 -4.29 28.69
N SER A 555 16.01 -4.01 28.27
CA SER A 555 17.14 -4.08 29.21
C SER A 555 17.09 -2.96 30.24
N GLU A 556 17.74 -3.17 31.40
CA GLU A 556 17.94 -2.10 32.38
C GLU A 556 18.66 -0.88 31.80
N GLU A 557 19.58 -1.10 30.85
CA GLU A 557 20.29 -0.01 30.16
C GLU A 557 19.33 0.84 29.33
N PHE A 558 18.46 0.20 28.55
CA PHE A 558 17.49 0.90 27.71
C PHE A 558 16.42 1.60 28.53
N LEU A 559 15.91 0.96 29.60
CA LEU A 559 15.00 1.58 30.56
C LEU A 559 15.64 2.80 31.24
N ALA A 560 16.91 2.70 31.64
CA ALA A 560 17.66 3.82 32.18
C ALA A 560 17.87 4.93 31.15
N MET A 561 18.09 4.60 29.87
CA MET A 561 18.17 5.56 28.77
C MET A 561 16.84 6.30 28.57
N LEU A 562 15.71 5.62 28.74
CA LEU A 562 14.38 6.22 28.68
C LEU A 562 13.95 6.99 29.94
N ASN A 563 14.67 6.85 31.06
CA ASN A 563 14.19 7.28 32.38
C ASN A 563 12.86 6.59 32.76
N LEU A 564 12.73 5.31 32.42
CA LEU A 564 11.51 4.51 32.61
C LEU A 564 11.68 3.50 33.76
N GLU A 565 10.63 3.33 34.55
CA GLU A 565 10.41 2.13 35.34
C GLU A 565 8.99 1.60 35.14
N ASN A 566 8.79 0.29 35.26
CA ASN A 566 7.48 -0.33 35.22
C ASN A 566 6.98 -0.62 36.65
N THR A 567 5.73 -0.26 36.89
CA THR A 567 5.02 -0.49 38.15
C THR A 567 3.82 -1.42 37.92
N SER A 568 2.99 -1.66 38.94
CA SER A 568 1.82 -2.54 38.81
C SER A 568 0.93 -2.14 37.62
N PRO A 569 0.53 -3.06 36.75
CA PRO A 569 -0.27 -2.73 35.58
C PRO A 569 -1.69 -2.28 35.98
N LEU A 570 -2.24 -1.31 35.25
CA LEU A 570 -3.62 -0.84 35.36
C LEU A 570 -4.34 -0.97 34.00
N ALA A 571 -5.65 -1.20 34.01
CA ALA A 571 -6.47 -1.33 32.80
C ALA A 571 -7.89 -0.79 33.05
N GLY A 572 -8.62 -0.50 31.99
CA GLY A 572 -9.97 0.08 32.01
C GLY A 572 -9.97 1.57 31.63
N GLU A 573 -10.88 2.34 32.21
CA GLU A 573 -11.02 3.78 31.93
C GLU A 573 -10.03 4.60 32.76
N PHE A 574 -9.39 5.58 32.11
CA PHE A 574 -8.44 6.53 32.70
C PHE A 574 -8.85 7.95 32.38
N LYS A 575 -8.48 8.88 33.27
CA LYS A 575 -8.54 10.32 33.03
C LYS A 575 -7.16 10.87 32.68
N ILE A 576 -7.09 11.71 31.65
CA ILE A 576 -5.88 12.43 31.26
C ILE A 576 -5.68 13.63 32.21
N LEU A 577 -4.51 13.72 32.85
CA LEU A 577 -4.17 14.80 33.79
C LEU A 577 -3.30 15.90 33.18
N ARG A 578 -2.29 15.49 32.42
CA ARG A 578 -1.39 16.38 31.67
C ARG A 578 -1.48 16.00 30.21
N ASP A 579 -1.58 17.01 29.35
CA ASP A 579 -1.89 16.77 27.95
C ASP A 579 -1.32 17.86 27.05
N ASN A 580 -0.22 17.55 26.36
CA ASN A 580 0.38 18.45 25.38
C ASN A 580 -0.25 18.22 24.00
N LYS A 581 -1.49 18.70 23.81
CA LYS A 581 -2.24 18.57 22.55
C LYS A 581 -1.85 19.66 21.56
N LEU A 582 -1.67 19.28 20.29
CA LEU A 582 -1.39 20.23 19.21
C LEU A 582 -2.66 20.76 18.51
N ASP A 583 -3.70 19.93 18.44
CA ASP A 583 -4.93 20.24 17.69
C ASP A 583 -5.77 21.31 18.37
N LYS A 584 -6.44 22.16 17.59
CA LYS A 584 -7.41 23.14 18.09
C LYS A 584 -8.83 22.69 17.74
N LEU A 585 -9.66 22.46 18.75
CA LEU A 585 -11.05 22.08 18.53
C LEU A 585 -12.01 23.11 19.15
N LYS A 586 -13.12 23.43 18.47
CA LYS A 586 -14.18 24.26 19.07
C LYS A 586 -14.84 23.56 20.26
N THR A 587 -15.18 22.28 20.10
CA THR A 587 -15.50 21.39 21.20
C THR A 587 -14.28 20.53 21.51
N GLY A 588 -13.66 20.75 22.67
CA GLY A 588 -12.43 20.05 23.06
C GLY A 588 -12.58 18.53 23.14
N TYR A 589 -11.45 17.83 23.04
CA TYR A 589 -11.38 16.39 23.27
C TYR A 589 -11.85 16.00 24.68
N PRO A 590 -12.44 14.80 24.84
CA PRO A 590 -12.74 14.27 26.16
C PRO A 590 -11.46 14.08 26.98
N ALA A 591 -11.62 14.14 28.31
CA ALA A 591 -10.53 13.87 29.26
C ALA A 591 -10.40 12.39 29.61
N ALA A 592 -11.33 11.54 29.17
CA ALA A 592 -11.28 10.10 29.41
C ALA A 592 -10.66 9.36 28.22
N PHE A 593 -9.98 8.25 28.46
CA PHE A 593 -9.67 7.24 27.43
C PHE A 593 -9.76 5.84 28.02
N ARG A 594 -9.95 4.84 27.17
CA ARG A 594 -10.07 3.44 27.57
C ARG A 594 -8.83 2.67 27.18
N HIS A 595 -8.28 1.90 28.12
CA HIS A 595 -7.12 1.04 27.92
C HIS A 595 -7.46 -0.40 28.29
N GLU A 596 -7.74 -1.21 27.27
CA GLU A 596 -7.98 -2.64 27.44
C GLU A 596 -6.68 -3.42 27.25
N SER A 597 -6.26 -4.13 28.31
CA SER A 597 -4.99 -4.87 28.31
C SER A 597 -4.91 -5.96 27.24
N LEU A 598 -6.05 -6.59 26.93
CA LEU A 598 -6.15 -7.73 26.00
C LEU A 598 -5.54 -7.42 24.63
N PHE A 599 -5.80 -6.24 24.07
CA PHE A 599 -5.33 -5.84 22.74
C PHE A 599 -4.45 -4.58 22.77
N SER A 600 -3.99 -4.15 23.96
CA SER A 600 -3.03 -3.05 24.13
C SER A 600 -1.63 -3.51 24.55
N GLY A 601 -1.33 -4.80 24.39
CA GLY A 601 -0.04 -5.38 24.78
C GLY A 601 0.16 -5.32 26.30
N GLY A 602 -0.84 -5.69 27.09
CA GLY A 602 -0.81 -5.61 28.56
C GLY A 602 -1.31 -4.27 29.11
N GLY A 603 -1.24 -4.12 30.44
CA GLY A 603 -1.74 -2.91 31.13
C GLY A 603 -0.78 -1.71 31.08
N LEU A 604 -1.25 -0.55 31.54
CA LEU A 604 -0.44 0.64 31.75
C LEU A 604 0.40 0.48 33.03
N CYS A 605 1.71 0.28 32.85
CA CYS A 605 2.68 0.08 33.93
C CYS A 605 3.72 1.21 34.04
N SER A 606 3.95 1.97 32.96
CA SER A 606 5.08 2.89 32.86
C SER A 606 4.98 4.12 33.76
N THR A 607 6.10 4.48 34.40
CA THR A 607 6.31 5.73 35.14
C THR A 607 7.73 6.24 34.92
N LEU A 608 7.93 7.55 35.06
CA LEU A 608 9.27 8.12 35.10
C LEU A 608 10.01 7.67 36.35
N LYS A 609 11.19 7.06 36.16
CA LYS A 609 12.05 6.57 37.24
C LYS A 609 12.59 7.70 38.11
N ASP A 610 13.13 8.74 37.48
CA ASP A 610 13.52 9.99 38.14
C ASP A 610 12.68 11.16 37.61
N LYS A 611 11.69 11.57 38.39
CA LYS A 611 10.81 12.71 38.07
C LYS A 611 11.51 14.07 38.12
N LYS A 612 12.75 14.12 38.62
CA LYS A 612 13.56 15.34 38.71
C LYS A 612 14.70 15.38 37.69
N ASP A 613 14.76 14.42 36.76
CA ASP A 613 15.74 14.43 35.68
C ASP A 613 15.53 15.68 34.81
N ASP A 614 16.49 16.61 34.86
CA ASP A 614 16.44 17.90 34.14
C ASP A 614 16.37 17.73 32.61
N TYR A 615 16.66 16.53 32.11
CA TYR A 615 16.68 16.23 30.69
C TYR A 615 15.44 15.49 30.18
N THR A 616 14.47 15.20 31.06
CA THR A 616 13.22 14.54 30.73
C THR A 616 12.05 15.52 30.77
N THR A 617 11.32 15.63 29.66
CA THR A 617 10.09 16.40 29.56
C THR A 617 8.89 15.48 29.47
N LEU A 618 8.11 15.39 30.56
CA LEU A 618 6.85 14.65 30.59
C LEU A 618 5.79 15.35 29.74
N LEU A 619 5.09 14.61 28.88
CA LEU A 619 4.10 15.17 27.96
C LEU A 619 2.67 14.77 28.31
N ALA A 620 2.47 13.53 28.76
CA ALA A 620 1.14 13.04 29.10
C ALA A 620 1.11 12.08 30.29
N GLN A 621 0.05 12.19 31.09
CA GLN A 621 -0.21 11.35 32.27
C GLN A 621 -1.66 10.88 32.30
N ALA A 622 -1.86 9.66 32.78
CA ALA A 622 -3.16 9.02 32.95
C ALA A 622 -3.40 8.68 34.43
N GLU A 623 -4.61 8.91 34.92
CA GLU A 623 -5.03 8.60 36.28
C GLU A 623 -6.21 7.64 36.29
N GLN A 624 -6.12 6.63 37.16
CA GLN A 624 -7.24 5.75 37.50
C GLN A 624 -7.24 5.54 39.02
N ALA A 625 -8.38 5.79 39.66
CA ALA A 625 -8.54 5.62 41.11
C ALA A 625 -7.43 6.27 41.96
N SER A 626 -7.01 7.49 41.60
CA SER A 626 -5.90 8.27 42.22
C SER A 626 -4.49 7.69 42.00
N VAL A 627 -4.34 6.67 41.16
CA VAL A 627 -3.05 6.11 40.76
C VAL A 627 -2.69 6.65 39.38
N VAL A 628 -1.48 7.20 39.26
CA VAL A 628 -1.00 7.85 38.02
C VAL A 628 -0.01 6.97 37.27
N ARG A 629 -0.13 6.96 35.94
CA ARG A 629 0.83 6.39 34.98
C ARG A 629 1.32 7.49 34.05
N ASP A 630 2.59 7.46 33.72
CA ASP A 630 3.17 8.34 32.72
C ASP A 630 3.08 7.62 31.37
N VAL A 631 2.50 8.27 30.35
CA VAL A 631 2.17 7.59 29.08
C VAL A 631 2.89 8.14 27.87
N ALA A 632 3.42 9.38 27.95
CA ALA A 632 4.30 9.93 26.93
C ALA A 632 5.29 10.94 27.51
N TRP A 633 6.55 10.88 27.07
CA TRP A 633 7.59 11.86 27.39
C TRP A 633 8.71 11.86 26.35
N VAL A 634 9.52 12.90 26.39
CA VAL A 634 10.74 13.03 25.59
C VAL A 634 11.92 13.23 26.52
N ARG A 635 13.03 12.59 26.20
CA ARG A 635 14.30 12.77 26.88
C ARG A 635 15.37 13.21 25.90
N THR A 636 16.22 14.10 26.38
CA THR A 636 17.47 14.49 25.73
C THR A 636 18.62 14.20 26.68
N HIS A 637 19.87 14.23 26.23
CA HIS A 637 21.01 14.17 27.13
C HIS A 637 22.20 14.89 26.49
N PRO A 638 23.05 15.61 27.25
CA PRO A 638 24.21 16.31 26.70
C PRO A 638 25.16 15.38 25.91
N ASP A 639 25.30 14.14 26.36
CA ASP A 639 26.17 13.13 25.73
C ASP A 639 25.60 12.50 24.45
N TRP A 640 24.39 12.89 24.01
CA TRP A 640 23.76 12.34 22.81
C TRP A 640 23.96 13.22 21.56
N PHE A 641 24.78 14.28 21.65
CA PHE A 641 25.11 15.17 20.52
C PHE A 641 23.86 15.69 19.77
N GLY A 642 22.82 16.07 20.52
CA GLY A 642 21.53 16.54 19.98
C GLY A 642 20.50 15.44 19.74
N GLY A 643 20.85 14.19 20.00
CA GLY A 643 19.95 13.05 19.92
C GLY A 643 18.80 13.16 20.90
N ARG A 644 17.64 12.64 20.50
CA ARG A 644 16.39 12.74 21.24
C ARG A 644 15.67 11.42 21.23
N LEU A 645 15.13 11.04 22.38
CA LEU A 645 14.41 9.78 22.53
C LEU A 645 13.06 10.05 23.17
N ALA A 646 11.99 9.71 22.47
CA ALA A 646 10.65 9.79 22.99
C ALA A 646 10.09 8.40 23.28
N TYR A 647 9.22 8.33 24.28
CA TYR A 647 8.49 7.13 24.61
C TYR A 647 6.98 7.40 24.62
N VAL A 648 6.22 6.48 24.05
CA VAL A 648 4.75 6.47 24.05
C VAL A 648 4.27 5.07 24.40
N ARG A 649 3.76 4.85 25.61
CA ARG A 649 3.25 3.52 26.01
C ARG A 649 2.15 3.03 25.07
N GLY A 650 1.35 3.97 24.57
CA GLY A 650 0.31 3.75 23.57
C GLY A 650 -0.89 2.96 24.10
N THR A 651 -2.00 3.07 23.40
CA THR A 651 -3.24 2.36 23.72
C THR A 651 -4.01 2.20 22.41
N ASN A 652 -4.52 1.00 22.17
CA ASN A 652 -5.44 0.79 21.07
C ASN A 652 -6.80 1.36 21.46
N SER A 653 -7.13 2.55 20.94
CA SER A 653 -8.40 3.25 21.16
C SER A 653 -9.52 2.65 20.29
N SER A 654 -9.72 1.36 20.45
CA SER A 654 -10.70 0.55 19.72
C SER A 654 -11.15 -0.62 20.58
N HIS A 655 -12.19 -1.33 20.17
CA HIS A 655 -12.70 -2.50 20.86
C HIS A 655 -13.29 -3.51 19.88
N PHE A 656 -13.40 -4.75 20.33
CA PHE A 656 -14.06 -5.80 19.57
C PHE A 656 -15.55 -5.84 19.93
N THR A 657 -16.41 -5.74 18.91
CA THR A 657 -17.88 -5.76 19.06
C THR A 657 -18.53 -7.04 18.54
N GLY A 658 -17.72 -8.01 18.10
CA GLY A 658 -18.20 -9.21 17.40
C GLY A 658 -18.25 -9.03 15.87
N GLU A 659 -17.99 -7.83 15.37
CA GLU A 659 -17.91 -7.53 13.95
C GLU A 659 -16.56 -7.93 13.33
N ARG A 660 -16.43 -7.72 12.02
CA ARG A 660 -15.24 -8.08 11.25
C ARG A 660 -13.97 -7.38 11.74
N LEU A 661 -13.96 -6.07 11.95
CA LEU A 661 -12.78 -5.32 12.40
C LEU A 661 -12.95 -4.77 13.82
N LEU A 662 -11.85 -4.32 14.43
CA LEU A 662 -11.93 -3.54 15.66
C LEU A 662 -12.62 -2.18 15.40
N GLU A 663 -13.66 -1.90 16.17
CA GLU A 663 -14.39 -0.65 16.12
C GLU A 663 -13.65 0.44 16.92
N PRO A 664 -13.33 1.60 16.33
CA PRO A 664 -12.76 2.72 17.06
C PRO A 664 -13.63 3.14 18.24
N ASP A 665 -13.00 3.58 19.33
CA ASP A 665 -13.73 4.16 20.45
C ASP A 665 -14.50 5.42 20.03
N GLU A 666 -15.67 5.66 20.66
CA GLU A 666 -16.47 6.85 20.40
C GLU A 666 -15.66 8.13 20.73
N PRO A 667 -15.28 8.95 19.73
CA PRO A 667 -14.29 10.02 19.92
C PRO A 667 -14.81 11.19 20.77
N THR A 668 -16.13 11.32 20.91
CA THR A 668 -16.79 12.28 21.81
C THR A 668 -16.76 11.86 23.28
N ARG A 669 -16.53 10.57 23.56
CA ARG A 669 -16.47 10.01 24.90
C ARG A 669 -15.05 9.69 25.33
N TYR A 670 -14.25 9.12 24.43
CA TYR A 670 -12.88 8.69 24.70
C TYR A 670 -11.88 9.35 23.76
N PHE A 671 -10.75 9.77 24.32
CA PHE A 671 -9.66 10.35 23.57
C PHE A 671 -8.90 9.26 22.81
N THR A 672 -8.64 9.52 21.54
CA THR A 672 -7.83 8.64 20.68
C THR A 672 -6.34 8.80 21.02
N SER A 673 -5.86 7.94 21.91
CA SER A 673 -4.46 7.90 22.41
C SER A 673 -3.39 7.83 21.31
N PRO A 674 -3.59 7.14 20.18
CA PRO A 674 -2.64 7.12 19.06
C PRO A 674 -2.22 8.51 18.53
N ASN A 675 -3.00 9.58 18.79
CA ASN A 675 -2.59 10.96 18.49
C ASN A 675 -1.28 11.37 19.17
N TYR A 676 -0.91 10.75 20.30
CA TYR A 676 0.34 11.09 21.00
C TYR A 676 1.58 10.86 20.15
N LEU A 677 1.58 9.94 19.18
CA LEU A 677 2.72 9.79 18.26
C LEU A 677 2.94 11.07 17.43
N ARG A 678 1.86 11.68 16.93
CA ARG A 678 1.93 12.97 16.21
C ARG A 678 2.27 14.14 17.13
N TYR A 679 1.80 14.13 18.37
CA TYR A 679 2.11 15.20 19.32
C TYR A 679 3.57 15.16 19.77
N VAL A 680 4.09 13.97 20.07
CA VAL A 680 5.50 13.75 20.41
C VAL A 680 6.43 14.11 19.26
N LEU A 681 6.01 13.85 18.01
CA LEU A 681 6.78 14.24 16.83
C LEU A 681 7.08 15.75 16.78
N SER A 682 6.22 16.60 17.35
CA SER A 682 6.47 18.05 17.43
C SER A 682 7.63 18.43 18.35
N GLU A 683 7.85 17.67 19.42
CA GLU A 683 9.00 17.83 20.31
C GLU A 683 10.32 17.40 19.65
N LEU A 684 10.22 16.65 18.54
CA LEU A 684 11.34 16.29 17.68
C LEU A 684 11.52 17.30 16.51
N GLY A 685 10.73 18.37 16.49
CA GLY A 685 10.84 19.49 15.56
C GLY A 685 9.87 19.43 14.38
N PHE A 686 9.10 18.36 14.23
CA PHE A 686 8.11 18.23 13.16
C PHE A 686 6.69 18.35 13.73
N SER A 687 6.02 19.49 13.48
CA SER A 687 4.65 19.73 13.95
C SER A 687 3.66 19.67 12.80
N TYR A 688 2.65 18.80 12.98
CA TYR A 688 1.43 18.78 12.20
C TYR A 688 0.23 18.76 13.14
N ALA A 689 -0.60 19.78 13.05
CA ALA A 689 -1.81 19.93 13.85
C ALA A 689 -3.04 20.08 12.96
N THR A 690 -4.19 19.70 13.49
CA THR A 690 -5.48 19.86 12.83
C THR A 690 -6.40 20.76 13.64
N ASP A 691 -7.18 21.59 12.95
CA ASP A 691 -8.24 22.34 13.57
C ASP A 691 -9.61 21.81 13.13
N LYS A 692 -10.42 21.39 14.10
CA LYS A 692 -11.69 20.69 13.87
C LYS A 692 -12.83 21.31 14.66
N ASN A 693 -14.06 21.06 14.23
CA ASN A 693 -15.23 21.52 14.99
C ASN A 693 -15.35 20.76 16.33
N ASN A 694 -15.22 19.44 16.31
CA ASN A 694 -15.34 18.57 17.48
C ASN A 694 -14.62 17.22 17.21
N PRO A 695 -14.47 16.34 18.21
CA PRO A 695 -13.71 15.09 18.07
C PRO A 695 -14.29 14.08 17.07
N SER A 696 -15.60 14.09 16.79
CA SER A 696 -16.22 13.15 15.84
C SER A 696 -15.93 13.48 14.37
N VAL A 697 -15.40 14.66 14.08
CA VAL A 697 -14.87 14.98 12.76
C VAL A 697 -13.62 14.14 12.52
N LYS A 698 -13.69 13.23 11.54
CA LYS A 698 -12.57 12.38 11.14
C LYS A 698 -11.34 13.22 10.81
N SER A 699 -10.19 12.78 11.34
CA SER A 699 -8.90 13.39 11.06
C SER A 699 -8.46 13.09 9.61
N PRO A 700 -7.69 13.97 8.97
CA PRO A 700 -7.07 13.68 7.68
C PRO A 700 -5.95 12.64 7.80
N VAL A 701 -5.75 11.87 6.74
CA VAL A 701 -4.57 11.00 6.55
C VAL A 701 -3.54 11.77 5.72
N LEU A 702 -2.27 11.65 6.10
CA LEU A 702 -1.18 12.41 5.51
C LEU A 702 0.04 11.50 5.31
N SER A 703 0.76 11.70 4.22
CA SER A 703 2.12 11.20 4.02
C SER A 703 3.02 12.34 3.59
N ILE A 704 4.30 12.27 3.96
CA ILE A 704 5.32 13.21 3.51
C ILE A 704 6.53 12.42 3.05
N SER A 705 6.80 12.42 1.76
CA SER A 705 7.96 11.74 1.18
C SER A 705 9.07 12.72 0.80
N ARG A 706 10.28 12.20 0.65
CA ARG A 706 11.45 12.92 0.16
C ARG A 706 11.78 12.45 -1.25
N SER A 707 11.82 13.36 -2.22
CA SER A 707 12.16 13.03 -3.60
C SER A 707 12.98 14.13 -4.26
N ASN A 708 14.14 13.75 -4.82
CA ASN A 708 15.10 14.65 -5.48
C ASN A 708 15.39 15.91 -4.64
N ASN A 709 15.75 15.72 -3.36
CA ASN A 709 15.90 16.75 -2.33
C ASN A 709 14.64 17.55 -1.92
N GLY A 710 13.47 17.30 -2.51
CA GLY A 710 12.21 18.01 -2.19
C GLY A 710 11.33 17.23 -1.23
N PHE A 711 10.29 17.89 -0.72
CA PHE A 711 9.24 17.26 0.09
C PHE A 711 7.96 17.15 -0.71
N PHE A 712 7.28 16.00 -0.65
CA PHE A 712 6.01 15.79 -1.32
C PHE A 712 4.96 15.38 -0.29
N PHE A 713 3.91 16.17 -0.20
CA PHE A 713 2.83 16.00 0.74
C PHE A 713 1.64 15.42 0.00
N ALA A 714 1.13 14.29 0.45
CA ALA A 714 -0.09 13.68 -0.08
C ALA A 714 -1.08 13.39 1.04
N GLY A 715 -2.37 13.65 0.81
CA GLY A 715 -3.37 13.51 1.86
C GLY A 715 -4.77 13.13 1.38
N TYR A 716 -5.49 12.48 2.29
CA TYR A 716 -6.92 12.21 2.21
C TYR A 716 -7.65 13.00 3.32
N VAL A 717 -8.62 13.81 2.92
CA VAL A 717 -9.36 14.72 3.78
C VAL A 717 -10.84 14.34 3.74
N PRO A 718 -11.30 13.43 4.63
CA PRO A 718 -12.70 12.97 4.63
C PRO A 718 -13.69 14.09 4.96
N ASN A 719 -13.22 15.17 5.59
CA ASN A 719 -14.01 16.36 5.86
C ASN A 719 -13.19 17.62 5.54
N THR A 720 -13.53 18.29 4.44
CA THR A 720 -12.80 19.45 3.92
C THR A 720 -12.95 20.72 4.75
N THR A 721 -13.70 20.69 5.86
CA THR A 721 -13.74 21.81 6.83
C THR A 721 -12.54 21.86 7.77
N VAL A 722 -11.77 20.77 7.83
CA VAL A 722 -10.58 20.66 8.69
C VAL A 722 -9.47 21.57 8.17
N LYS A 723 -8.87 22.36 9.07
CA LYS A 723 -7.64 23.10 8.75
C LYS A 723 -6.42 22.28 9.14
N HIS A 724 -5.36 22.39 8.34
CA HIS A 724 -4.06 21.78 8.58
C HIS A 724 -3.08 22.88 8.97
N ARG A 725 -2.31 22.67 10.05
CA ARG A 725 -1.23 23.57 10.47
C ARG A 725 0.09 22.82 10.47
N PHE A 726 1.08 23.34 9.75
CA PHE A 726 2.40 22.72 9.63
C PHE A 726 3.50 23.66 10.09
N LYS A 727 4.47 23.11 10.84
CA LYS A 727 5.71 23.78 11.20
C LYS A 727 6.83 22.76 11.28
N LEU A 728 7.82 22.88 10.40
CA LEU A 728 8.96 21.97 10.32
C LEU A 728 10.22 22.64 10.92
N PRO A 729 11.31 21.90 11.18
CA PRO A 729 12.51 22.44 11.81
C PRO A 729 13.18 23.61 11.06
N PHE A 730 12.88 23.73 9.76
CA PHE A 730 13.45 24.71 8.83
C PHE A 730 12.43 25.77 8.36
N GLY A 731 11.24 25.82 8.97
CA GLY A 731 10.20 26.82 8.70
C GLY A 731 8.83 26.25 8.35
N ALA A 732 7.88 27.13 8.07
CA ALA A 732 6.56 26.79 7.57
C ALA A 732 6.64 26.34 6.09
N PRO A 733 6.10 25.16 5.71
CA PRO A 733 6.08 24.73 4.31
C PRO A 733 5.19 25.61 3.45
N VAL A 734 5.74 26.12 2.34
CA VAL A 734 4.97 26.84 1.32
C VAL A 734 4.79 25.93 0.11
N LEU A 735 3.61 25.32 0.00
CA LEU A 735 3.31 24.31 -1.01
C LEU A 735 3.21 24.95 -2.41
N LEU A 736 3.80 24.29 -3.41
CA LEU A 736 3.80 24.78 -4.78
C LEU A 736 2.38 24.91 -5.32
N GLY A 737 2.06 26.10 -5.83
CA GLY A 737 0.75 26.42 -6.40
C GLY A 737 -0.32 26.79 -5.36
N TYR A 738 0.06 27.00 -4.10
CA TYR A 738 -0.85 27.46 -3.04
C TYR A 738 -0.42 28.80 -2.45
N ASP A 739 -1.41 29.45 -1.85
CA ASP A 739 -1.27 30.53 -0.90
C ASP A 739 -1.58 29.99 0.50
N THR A 740 -0.89 30.48 1.52
CA THR A 740 -1.10 30.09 2.92
C THR A 740 -1.04 31.30 3.83
N GLU A 741 -1.93 31.34 4.82
CA GLU A 741 -1.79 32.24 5.95
C GLU A 741 -0.84 31.60 6.96
N LEU A 742 0.10 32.39 7.48
CA LEU A 742 0.95 31.98 8.59
C LEU A 742 0.31 32.39 9.92
N GLU A 743 0.20 31.42 10.83
CA GLU A 743 -0.25 31.61 12.20
C GLU A 743 0.83 31.09 13.16
N ASP A 744 1.43 31.97 13.96
CA ASP A 744 2.53 31.64 14.89
C ASP A 744 3.71 30.91 14.19
N GLY A 745 4.02 31.35 12.97
CA GLY A 745 5.01 30.74 12.09
C GLY A 745 4.67 29.34 11.58
N SER A 746 3.38 28.97 11.59
CA SER A 746 2.88 27.73 10.98
C SER A 746 2.09 28.04 9.72
N SER A 747 2.30 27.29 8.63
CA SER A 747 1.43 27.40 7.45
C SER A 747 0.09 26.77 7.70
N VAL A 748 -0.99 27.48 7.35
CA VAL A 748 -2.38 27.04 7.51
C VAL A 748 -3.01 26.78 6.15
N TYR A 749 -3.58 25.59 5.97
CA TYR A 749 -4.25 25.18 4.73
C TYR A 749 -5.61 24.54 4.97
N GLN A 750 -6.49 24.65 3.98
CA GLN A 750 -7.66 23.81 3.80
C GLN A 750 -7.54 23.11 2.44
N PHE A 751 -7.66 21.80 2.41
CA PHE A 751 -7.44 21.00 1.21
C PHE A 751 -8.73 20.34 0.72
N PRO A 752 -8.81 20.03 -0.60
CA PRO A 752 -9.83 19.14 -1.13
C PRO A 752 -9.66 17.71 -0.57
N THR A 753 -10.64 16.86 -0.86
CA THR A 753 -10.67 15.45 -0.39
C THR A 753 -9.39 14.69 -0.71
N SER A 754 -8.78 14.92 -1.88
CA SER A 754 -7.48 14.36 -2.24
C SER A 754 -6.54 15.44 -2.76
N TRP A 755 -5.27 15.36 -2.38
CA TRP A 755 -4.24 16.28 -2.84
C TRP A 755 -2.84 15.64 -2.79
N ASN A 756 -1.96 16.12 -3.67
CA ASN A 756 -0.53 15.79 -3.70
C ASN A 756 0.25 17.03 -4.16
N ARG A 757 1.17 17.55 -3.34
CA ARG A 757 1.91 18.79 -3.63
C ARG A 757 3.37 18.73 -3.23
N GLU A 758 4.18 19.26 -4.14
CA GLU A 758 5.60 19.49 -3.92
C GLU A 758 5.82 20.71 -3.01
N CYS A 759 6.81 20.62 -2.14
CA CYS A 759 7.30 21.69 -1.30
C CYS A 759 8.83 21.76 -1.39
N ARG A 760 9.31 22.91 -1.85
CA ARG A 760 10.74 23.22 -2.02
C ARG A 760 11.19 24.37 -1.12
N VAL A 761 10.25 25.14 -0.60
CA VAL A 761 10.50 26.39 0.10
C VAL A 761 9.84 26.38 1.46
N PHE A 762 10.61 26.81 2.45
CA PHE A 762 10.17 26.96 3.83
C PHE A 762 10.46 28.38 4.30
N VAL A 763 9.52 28.94 5.05
CA VAL A 763 9.57 30.34 5.47
C VAL A 763 9.48 30.41 6.99
N GLU A 764 10.42 31.11 7.63
CA GLU A 764 10.27 31.58 9.01
C GLU A 764 9.85 33.05 9.00
N GLN A 765 8.57 33.28 9.30
CA GLN A 765 8.00 34.57 9.67
C GLN A 765 6.73 34.28 10.50
N ASP A 766 6.34 35.18 11.41
CA ASP A 766 5.27 34.88 12.38
C ASP A 766 3.87 34.87 11.77
N GLY A 767 3.60 35.75 10.80
CA GLY A 767 2.27 35.96 10.22
C GLY A 767 2.30 36.40 8.75
N GLY A 768 1.12 36.73 8.23
CA GLY A 768 0.95 37.20 6.85
C GLY A 768 0.60 36.08 5.86
N ILE A 769 0.29 36.45 4.61
CA ILE A 769 -0.04 35.51 3.54
C ILE A 769 1.19 35.31 2.67
N VAL A 770 1.64 34.05 2.53
CA VAL A 770 2.75 33.66 1.67
C VAL A 770 2.26 32.79 0.52
N SER A 771 2.82 33.01 -0.66
CA SER A 771 2.48 32.25 -1.88
C SER A 771 3.72 31.60 -2.49
N CYS A 772 3.58 30.44 -3.12
CA CYS A 772 4.63 29.82 -3.94
C CYS A 772 4.10 29.42 -5.31
N LYS A 773 4.75 29.88 -6.40
CA LYS A 773 4.33 29.64 -7.79
C LYS A 773 5.49 29.20 -8.66
N GLU A 774 5.27 28.21 -9.52
CA GLU A 774 6.19 27.87 -10.60
C GLU A 774 6.13 28.97 -11.67
N MET A 775 7.28 29.44 -12.13
CA MET A 775 7.42 30.35 -13.25
C MET A 775 8.01 29.63 -14.46
N HIS A 776 7.78 30.19 -15.66
CA HIS A 776 8.56 29.81 -16.83
C HIS A 776 10.06 30.07 -16.57
N SER A 777 10.93 29.11 -16.91
CA SER A 777 12.38 29.24 -16.69
C SER A 777 12.96 30.49 -17.40
N GLY A 778 12.62 30.67 -18.68
CA GLY A 778 12.94 31.87 -19.47
C GLY A 778 14.43 32.05 -19.82
N GLU A 779 15.30 31.14 -19.39
CA GLU A 779 16.76 31.26 -19.46
C GLU A 779 17.40 29.90 -19.76
N LEU A 780 18.34 29.84 -20.71
CA LEU A 780 19.03 28.60 -21.07
C LEU A 780 19.93 28.15 -19.91
N GLY A 781 19.78 26.89 -19.49
CA GLY A 781 20.54 26.31 -18.39
C GLY A 781 19.82 26.35 -17.04
N ILE A 782 18.76 27.16 -16.91
CA ILE A 782 17.86 27.14 -15.76
C ILE A 782 16.76 26.11 -16.01
N SER A 783 16.67 25.11 -15.14
CA SER A 783 15.68 24.04 -15.22
C SER A 783 14.33 24.46 -14.64
N ARG A 784 14.32 25.22 -13.54
CA ARG A 784 13.14 25.60 -12.78
C ARG A 784 13.26 27.01 -12.22
N ARG A 785 12.11 27.62 -11.96
CA ARG A 785 12.03 28.94 -11.33
C ARG A 785 10.79 29.02 -10.45
N LEU A 786 10.98 29.39 -9.19
CA LEU A 786 9.92 29.56 -8.20
C LEU A 786 9.81 31.03 -7.79
N GLN A 787 8.59 31.54 -7.66
CA GLN A 787 8.29 32.85 -7.09
C GLN A 787 7.59 32.70 -5.74
N ILE A 788 8.13 33.39 -4.73
CA ILE A 788 7.68 33.37 -3.36
C ILE A 788 7.34 34.81 -2.98
N SER A 789 6.08 35.08 -2.65
CA SER A 789 5.61 36.44 -2.35
C SER A 789 4.99 36.55 -0.96
N GLY A 790 4.88 37.78 -0.44
CA GLY A 790 4.29 38.05 0.87
C GLY A 790 5.25 37.84 2.03
N LEU A 791 6.55 37.98 1.76
CA LEU A 791 7.61 37.83 2.74
C LEU A 791 7.73 39.12 3.57
N GLU A 792 7.81 38.98 4.89
CA GLU A 792 7.92 40.08 5.85
C GLU A 792 9.05 39.79 6.85
N ASN A 793 10.22 40.41 6.64
CA ASN A 793 11.44 40.16 7.42
C ASN A 793 11.72 38.65 7.61
N ALA A 794 11.57 37.90 6.54
CA ALA A 794 11.53 36.45 6.58
C ALA A 794 12.92 35.81 6.44
N ILE A 795 13.06 34.61 7.00
CA ILE A 795 14.10 33.66 6.58
C ILE A 795 13.48 32.70 5.58
N VAL A 796 14.08 32.59 4.39
CA VAL A 796 13.62 31.68 3.34
C VAL A 796 14.66 30.59 3.14
N ARG A 797 14.26 29.33 3.31
CA ARG A 797 15.07 28.15 3.00
C ARG A 797 14.54 27.43 1.78
N VAL A 798 15.46 26.97 0.92
CA VAL A 798 15.15 26.31 -0.34
C VAL A 798 15.90 25.00 -0.49
N PHE A 799 15.19 23.99 -0.96
CA PHE A 799 15.69 22.65 -1.25
C PHE A 799 15.63 22.37 -2.77
N PRO A 800 16.58 22.86 -3.57
CA PRO A 800 16.56 22.68 -5.02
C PRO A 800 16.83 21.22 -5.40
N ASP A 801 16.68 20.87 -6.68
CA ASP A 801 16.93 19.51 -7.17
C ASP A 801 18.35 19.02 -6.78
N ASP A 802 18.51 17.71 -6.49
CA ASP A 802 19.76 17.14 -5.93
C ASP A 802 21.01 17.50 -6.78
N GLY A 803 20.86 17.61 -8.10
CA GLY A 803 21.93 17.97 -9.04
C GLY A 803 22.35 19.44 -9.07
N THR A 804 21.66 20.33 -8.38
CA THR A 804 21.88 21.79 -8.43
C THR A 804 23.21 22.18 -7.80
N SER A 805 24.09 22.89 -8.49
CA SER A 805 25.35 23.39 -7.89
C SER A 805 25.16 24.77 -7.22
N ASP A 806 26.10 25.17 -6.37
CA ASP A 806 26.09 26.51 -5.75
C ASP A 806 26.11 27.63 -6.80
N ASP A 807 26.87 27.46 -7.88
CA ASP A 807 26.91 28.42 -8.99
C ASP A 807 25.64 28.36 -9.87
N GLY A 808 24.84 27.30 -9.73
CA GLY A 808 23.63 27.07 -10.52
C GLY A 808 22.36 27.58 -9.87
N ILE A 809 22.39 27.97 -8.58
CA ILE A 809 21.21 28.53 -7.90
C ILE A 809 21.31 30.05 -7.78
N HIS A 810 20.20 30.73 -8.05
CA HIS A 810 20.12 32.18 -8.01
C HIS A 810 18.86 32.66 -7.28
N PHE A 811 19.01 33.78 -6.58
CA PHE A 811 17.95 34.43 -5.81
C PHE A 811 17.82 35.89 -6.25
N TYR A 812 16.60 36.35 -6.49
CA TYR A 812 16.31 37.72 -6.93
C TYR A 812 15.17 38.32 -6.09
N LEU A 813 15.41 39.45 -5.44
CA LEU A 813 14.45 40.18 -4.63
C LEU A 813 13.76 41.28 -5.44
N ASN A 814 12.43 41.29 -5.39
CA ASN A 814 11.56 42.30 -6.01
C ASN A 814 11.92 42.55 -7.49
N ALA A 815 12.33 41.48 -8.18
CA ALA A 815 12.80 41.52 -9.55
C ALA A 815 11.76 40.98 -10.52
N ASP A 816 11.50 41.73 -11.57
CA ASP A 816 10.65 41.33 -12.69
C ASP A 816 11.46 40.69 -13.81
N TYR A 817 10.78 39.95 -14.70
CA TYR A 817 11.38 39.45 -15.94
C TYR A 817 12.02 40.62 -16.72
N PRO A 818 13.29 40.51 -17.18
CA PRO A 818 14.11 39.30 -17.29
C PRO A 818 15.14 39.09 -16.15
N TRP A 819 14.84 39.51 -14.92
CA TRP A 819 15.61 39.25 -13.69
C TRP A 819 17.08 39.72 -13.73
N LYS A 820 17.28 40.93 -14.25
CA LYS A 820 18.63 41.55 -14.37
C LYS A 820 19.09 42.29 -13.12
N GLU A 821 18.18 42.60 -12.23
CA GLU A 821 18.40 43.38 -11.02
C GLU A 821 17.86 42.61 -9.81
N GLY A 822 18.19 43.08 -8.60
CA GLY A 822 17.69 42.49 -7.35
C GLY A 822 18.37 41.19 -6.92
N LYS A 823 19.51 40.80 -7.52
CA LYS A 823 20.23 39.59 -7.10
C LYS A 823 20.57 39.65 -5.60
N LEU A 824 20.19 38.59 -4.88
CA LEU A 824 20.51 38.40 -3.48
C LEU A 824 21.72 37.47 -3.31
N GLU A 825 22.55 37.80 -2.34
CA GLU A 825 23.51 36.85 -1.78
C GLU A 825 22.76 35.82 -0.92
N PHE A 826 23.24 34.58 -0.93
CA PHE A 826 22.68 33.49 -0.16
C PHE A 826 23.78 32.75 0.60
N GLN A 827 23.37 31.95 1.58
CA GLN A 827 24.25 31.06 2.32
C GLN A 827 23.82 29.61 2.10
N GLN A 828 24.77 28.67 2.21
CA GLN A 828 24.37 27.28 2.44
C GLN A 828 23.65 27.21 3.79
N GLY A 829 22.53 26.50 3.83
CA GLY A 829 21.77 26.32 5.06
C GLY A 829 22.38 25.23 5.95
N GLU A 830 21.64 24.88 7.00
CA GLU A 830 22.14 23.99 8.05
C GLU A 830 22.34 22.56 7.49
N PRO A 831 23.55 21.96 7.57
CA PRO A 831 23.82 20.63 6.99
C PRO A 831 22.94 19.50 7.53
N ALA A 832 22.43 19.65 8.75
CA ALA A 832 21.52 18.68 9.37
C ALA A 832 20.19 18.54 8.62
N PHE A 833 19.79 19.56 7.85
CA PHE A 833 18.60 19.51 7.00
C PHE A 833 18.89 18.96 5.61
N GLY A 834 20.14 18.60 5.31
CA GLY A 834 20.57 18.20 3.97
C GLY A 834 20.94 19.38 3.10
N LYS A 835 20.91 19.19 1.78
CA LYS A 835 21.30 20.21 0.82
C LYS A 835 20.24 21.30 0.75
N ASN A 836 20.51 22.46 1.31
CA ASN A 836 19.59 23.58 1.29
C ASN A 836 20.33 24.92 1.28
N TYR A 837 19.63 25.96 0.86
CA TYR A 837 20.14 27.33 0.76
C TYR A 837 19.23 28.26 1.55
N LYS A 838 19.83 29.29 2.17
CA LYS A 838 19.13 30.22 3.06
C LYS A 838 19.41 31.66 2.68
N VAL A 839 18.36 32.47 2.71
CA VAL A 839 18.42 33.94 2.67
C VAL A 839 17.65 34.49 3.87
N GLU A 840 18.16 35.56 4.48
CA GLU A 840 17.65 36.16 5.72
C GLU A 840 17.22 37.61 5.49
N ASP A 841 16.41 38.15 6.41
CA ASP A 841 15.93 39.54 6.42
C ASP A 841 15.19 39.96 5.13
N VAL A 842 14.43 39.04 4.53
CA VAL A 842 13.81 39.30 3.22
C VAL A 842 12.39 39.84 3.34
N SER A 843 12.10 40.93 2.64
CA SER A 843 10.76 41.52 2.56
C SER A 843 10.32 41.78 1.11
N GLY A 844 9.12 41.32 0.76
CA GLY A 844 8.53 41.44 -0.58
C GLY A 844 8.40 40.09 -1.30
N THR A 845 8.95 40.00 -2.50
CA THR A 845 8.87 38.82 -3.38
C THR A 845 10.26 38.35 -3.78
N ILE A 846 10.56 37.07 -3.58
CA ILE A 846 11.78 36.42 -4.08
C ILE A 846 11.44 35.57 -5.30
N VAL A 847 12.31 35.62 -6.31
CA VAL A 847 12.36 34.63 -7.39
C VAL A 847 13.63 33.79 -7.22
N ILE A 848 13.47 32.48 -7.18
CA ILE A 848 14.54 31.49 -7.01
C ILE A 848 14.64 30.66 -8.29
N SER A 849 15.82 30.43 -8.82
CA SER A 849 16.01 29.65 -10.06
C SER A 849 17.21 28.72 -9.98
N TRP A 850 17.10 27.55 -10.59
CA TRP A 850 18.20 26.58 -10.76
C TRP A 850 18.02 25.68 -11.97
#